data_AF-A0A423XGB2-F1
#
_entry.id   AF-A0A423XGB2-F1
#
_cell.length_a   1.000
_cell.length_b   1.000
_cell.length_c   1.000
_cell.angle_alpha   90.00
_cell.angle_beta   90.00
_cell.angle_gamma   90.00
#
_symmetry.space_group_name_H-M   'P 1'
#
loop_
_entity.id
_entity.type
_entity.pdbx_description
1 polymer ?
#
loop_
_entity_poly.entity_id
_entity_poly.type
_entity_poly.pdbx_seq_one_letter_code
_entity_poly.pdbx_strand_id
1 'polypeptide(L)'
;MSLTMCRILTKVLGRRRSMPLSKALRPLITSFTRDVGYVQPIKPDYTSLSEAVEKRAALTGVPFLPGVDDHSSKCLKTGLIITTNAYAGHPIEVQVYIATFTWLVCVIDDVAASMRPELERFQERFYSNESQPNPLLQALADVFKETYLHYENIVANFIIVSSLSFVTASVLEVRPEFENLKPTKGGQNWPYYVRDKGGLPEAYGYMVWPKALHPDIGQFLEAIYDIGVYINLTNDILSFYKEELAQDKTNYVSLRAGYAGKDSISALKDTIRDCVAAFRRASLVFEGLDARFAADTHHWFASSSQVPACVFEPGTPEDISIAISLIAESQTPFALECGGHISNPGFSSTKGVHISLTRFNQVVLSDDKSTAEIGFGLNWAEVYQKLDGTGVNVVGGRVTGPGVAGLTLGGGFSWKTNQFGLTCDTVQAYNVVLPNGTITTASSDKNPDLFFALKGGLNRFAVVTSAGGSKIYEGIQVDALLNATETFSNTVTDPKAQIILTIEGISGLVFTPVVLFFYDGEDPGDNFVAFDDILATIDTVLVQSFSSFVGAQAVELLTNPRGTSHTVSVSSLTPTLLDAVKTQVEDLTEKQLLHSGSLVTVDVDPFLQYGQYSTDSAYPHADSPLPISLYVAWDLATADNFWKEATKSAIANIKKVAVQEGVFKDTFTSYPNYAIAGTTAEELYGANTARLRSIRNSIDPDQVMQLAGGFDLL
;
A
#
# COMPACT_ATOMS: atom_id res chain seq x y z
N MET A 1 -24.48 -27.94 30.03
CA MET A 1 -25.01 -29.24 30.51
C MET A 1 -25.97 -29.81 29.48
N SER A 2 -26.19 -31.12 29.46
CA SER A 2 -27.13 -31.79 28.55
C SER A 2 -27.98 -32.80 29.32
N LEU A 3 -29.22 -33.00 28.88
CA LEU A 3 -30.14 -34.10 29.25
C LEU A 3 -30.32 -34.39 30.76
N THR A 4 -31.41 -33.90 31.35
CA THR A 4 -32.50 -34.75 31.89
C THR A 4 -33.63 -33.91 32.48
N MET A 5 -34.72 -33.75 31.72
CA MET A 5 -36.11 -33.83 32.21
C MET A 5 -37.03 -33.89 30.99
N CYS A 6 -37.85 -34.93 30.89
CA CYS A 6 -38.73 -35.13 29.75
C CYS A 6 -40.04 -35.78 30.17
N ARG A 7 -41.14 -35.32 29.55
CA ARG A 7 -42.50 -35.90 29.44
C ARG A 7 -43.59 -35.36 30.38
N ILE A 8 -44.75 -35.19 29.74
CA ILE A 8 -46.12 -35.08 30.27
C ILE A 8 -46.45 -33.77 31.01
N LEU A 9 -46.81 -32.75 30.23
CA LEU A 9 -48.23 -32.40 30.10
C LEU A 9 -48.47 -31.69 28.76
N THR A 10 -49.35 -32.24 27.92
CA THR A 10 -49.67 -31.68 26.60
C THR A 10 -51.16 -31.80 26.34
N LYS A 11 -51.89 -30.67 26.34
CA LYS A 11 -53.20 -30.54 25.68
C LYS A 11 -53.66 -29.07 25.59
N VAL A 12 -54.45 -28.78 24.56
CA VAL A 12 -55.19 -27.54 24.29
C VAL A 12 -54.35 -26.26 24.04
N LEU A 13 -53.79 -26.14 22.83
CA LEU A 13 -54.26 -25.16 21.83
C LEU A 13 -53.65 -25.46 20.44
N GLY A 14 -54.25 -24.94 19.37
CA GLY A 14 -54.08 -25.49 18.01
C GLY A 14 -53.26 -24.65 17.02
N ARG A 15 -52.32 -25.32 16.36
CA ARG A 15 -51.85 -25.08 14.97
C ARG A 15 -51.64 -23.61 14.51
N ARG A 16 -50.48 -23.05 14.86
CA ARG A 16 -49.57 -22.51 13.82
C ARG A 16 -48.28 -23.33 13.85
N ARG A 17 -47.83 -23.83 12.70
CA ARG A 17 -46.50 -24.45 12.58
C ARG A 17 -45.46 -23.34 12.41
N SER A 18 -44.97 -22.80 13.51
CA SER A 18 -43.68 -22.11 13.50
C SER A 18 -42.59 -23.10 13.05
N MET A 19 -41.55 -22.61 12.38
CA MET A 19 -40.32 -23.38 12.30
C MET A 19 -39.70 -23.47 13.70
N PRO A 20 -39.06 -24.58 14.08
CA PRO A 20 -38.23 -24.62 15.28
C PRO A 20 -37.20 -23.49 15.23
N LEU A 21 -37.00 -22.79 16.35
CA LEU A 21 -36.09 -21.63 16.42
C LEU A 21 -34.70 -21.96 15.86
N SER A 22 -34.16 -23.14 16.20
CA SER A 22 -32.90 -23.66 15.67
C SER A 22 -32.86 -23.81 14.14
N LYS A 23 -33.98 -24.10 13.47
CA LYS A 23 -34.08 -24.17 12.00
C LYS A 23 -34.05 -22.77 11.36
N ALA A 24 -34.57 -21.75 12.05
CA ALA A 24 -34.49 -20.37 11.59
C ALA A 24 -33.10 -19.75 11.84
N LEU A 25 -32.46 -20.07 12.96
CA LEU A 25 -31.15 -19.54 13.33
C LEU A 25 -29.98 -20.17 12.57
N ARG A 26 -30.00 -21.49 12.31
CA ARG A 26 -28.88 -22.19 11.65
C ARG A 26 -28.33 -21.48 10.39
N PRO A 27 -29.15 -21.09 9.39
CA PRO A 27 -28.62 -20.40 8.20
C PRO A 27 -28.05 -19.00 8.53
N LEU A 28 -28.59 -18.29 9.52
CA LEU A 28 -28.10 -16.98 9.93
C LEU A 28 -26.71 -17.10 10.58
N ILE A 29 -26.54 -18.02 11.52
CA ILE A 29 -25.26 -18.26 12.19
C ILE A 29 -24.21 -18.81 11.20
N THR A 30 -24.60 -19.73 10.30
CA THR A 30 -23.68 -20.25 9.27
C THR A 30 -23.27 -19.18 8.25
N SER A 31 -24.13 -18.21 7.94
CA SER A 31 -23.74 -17.03 7.16
C SER A 31 -22.74 -16.19 7.97
N PHE A 32 -23.14 -15.76 9.17
CA PHE A 32 -22.32 -14.94 10.06
C PHE A 32 -20.89 -15.49 10.24
N THR A 33 -20.72 -16.77 10.59
CA THR A 33 -19.39 -17.37 10.76
C THR A 33 -18.54 -17.35 9.50
N ARG A 34 -19.13 -17.48 8.30
CA ARG A 34 -18.40 -17.33 7.04
C ARG A 34 -18.08 -15.85 6.76
N ASP A 35 -19.04 -14.98 7.01
CA ASP A 35 -18.99 -13.55 6.66
C ASP A 35 -18.03 -12.74 7.56
N VAL A 36 -17.60 -13.32 8.70
CA VAL A 36 -16.49 -12.85 9.57
C VAL A 36 -15.25 -13.76 9.55
N GLY A 37 -15.13 -14.66 8.56
CA GLY A 37 -13.93 -15.48 8.37
C GLY A 37 -13.59 -16.45 9.51
N TYR A 38 -14.57 -16.91 10.30
CA TYR A 38 -14.32 -17.73 11.49
C TYR A 38 -13.63 -19.05 11.15
N VAL A 39 -12.40 -19.20 11.65
CA VAL A 39 -11.65 -20.47 11.69
C VAL A 39 -11.76 -21.06 13.09
N GLN A 40 -11.92 -22.39 13.19
CA GLN A 40 -11.95 -23.07 14.48
C GLN A 40 -10.55 -23.00 15.14
N PRO A 41 -10.40 -22.45 16.36
CA PRO A 41 -9.10 -22.31 17.00
C PRO A 41 -8.51 -23.69 17.37
N ILE A 42 -7.18 -23.77 17.31
CA ILE A 42 -6.42 -24.90 17.83
C ILE A 42 -6.63 -24.94 19.34
N LYS A 43 -6.97 -26.11 19.90
CA LYS A 43 -7.09 -26.28 21.36
C LYS A 43 -5.69 -26.24 22.00
N PRO A 44 -5.36 -25.26 22.85
CA PRO A 44 -4.07 -25.25 23.56
C PRO A 44 -4.07 -26.27 24.69
N ASP A 45 -2.88 -26.69 25.13
CA ASP A 45 -2.69 -27.14 26.51
C ASP A 45 -2.65 -25.90 27.41
N TYR A 46 -3.52 -25.88 28.42
CA TYR A 46 -3.66 -24.78 29.37
C TYR A 46 -3.37 -25.20 30.81
N THR A 47 -2.74 -26.37 31.02
CA THR A 47 -2.44 -26.91 32.36
C THR A 47 -1.60 -25.93 33.19
N SER A 48 -0.53 -25.37 32.60
CA SER A 48 0.34 -24.38 33.23
C SER A 48 -0.35 -23.04 33.52
N LEU A 49 -1.25 -22.60 32.63
CA LEU A 49 -2.05 -21.39 32.84
C LEU A 49 -3.08 -21.59 33.96
N SER A 50 -3.76 -22.74 34.03
CA SER A 50 -4.70 -23.06 35.11
C SER A 50 -4.01 -22.99 36.46
N GLU A 51 -2.84 -23.64 36.60
CA GLU A 51 -2.03 -23.55 37.81
C GLU A 51 -1.64 -22.11 38.18
N ALA A 52 -1.24 -21.29 37.21
CA ALA A 52 -0.82 -19.91 37.46
C ALA A 52 -2.01 -19.02 37.88
N VAL A 53 -3.17 -19.19 37.23
CA VAL A 53 -4.41 -18.48 37.53
C VAL A 53 -5.00 -18.92 38.87
N GLU A 54 -4.96 -20.20 39.22
CA GLU A 54 -5.41 -20.69 40.54
C GLU A 54 -4.51 -20.18 41.67
N LYS A 55 -3.17 -20.15 41.46
CA LYS A 55 -2.22 -19.54 42.40
C LYS A 55 -2.47 -18.03 42.56
N ARG A 56 -2.78 -17.32 41.47
CA ARG A 56 -3.14 -15.89 41.51
C ARG A 56 -4.48 -15.66 42.22
N ALA A 57 -5.50 -16.48 41.93
CA ALA A 57 -6.83 -16.39 42.55
C ALA A 57 -6.74 -16.56 44.07
N ALA A 58 -5.93 -17.51 44.55
CA ALA A 58 -5.69 -17.72 45.99
C ALA A 58 -5.12 -16.49 46.72
N LEU A 59 -4.38 -15.61 46.03
CA LEU A 59 -3.83 -14.38 46.61
C LEU A 59 -4.87 -13.25 46.75
N THR A 60 -6.01 -13.33 46.05
CA THR A 60 -7.06 -12.29 46.09
C THR A 60 -7.94 -12.35 47.34
N GLY A 61 -7.96 -13.49 48.05
CA GLY A 61 -8.89 -13.75 49.15
C GLY A 61 -10.35 -13.99 48.73
N VAL A 62 -10.67 -13.96 47.44
CA VAL A 62 -12.01 -14.26 46.91
C VAL A 62 -12.21 -15.78 46.82
N PRO A 63 -13.30 -16.35 47.35
CA PRO A 63 -13.59 -17.79 47.22
C PRO A 63 -13.77 -18.20 45.75
N PHE A 64 -13.17 -19.32 45.33
CA PHE A 64 -13.28 -19.85 43.95
C PHE A 64 -13.25 -21.39 43.83
N LEU A 65 -13.10 -22.10 44.96
CA LEU A 65 -12.97 -23.56 44.95
C LEU A 65 -14.35 -24.22 44.77
N PRO A 66 -14.47 -25.30 43.96
CA PRO A 66 -15.68 -26.12 43.89
C PRO A 66 -16.12 -26.60 45.28
N GLY A 67 -17.42 -26.53 45.56
CA GLY A 67 -17.98 -26.84 46.88
C GLY A 67 -17.76 -25.78 47.96
N VAL A 68 -17.00 -24.71 47.69
CA VAL A 68 -16.90 -23.50 48.53
C VAL A 68 -17.67 -22.35 47.88
N ASP A 69 -17.40 -22.08 46.60
CA ASP A 69 -18.22 -21.21 45.75
C ASP A 69 -18.28 -21.78 44.33
N ASP A 70 -19.35 -22.53 44.07
CA ASP A 70 -19.62 -23.14 42.77
C ASP A 70 -19.94 -22.12 41.67
N HIS A 71 -20.32 -20.88 41.97
CA HIS A 71 -20.55 -19.84 40.96
C HIS A 71 -19.20 -19.20 40.57
N SER A 72 -18.45 -18.70 41.53
CA SER A 72 -17.13 -18.10 41.32
C SER A 72 -16.17 -19.07 40.62
N SER A 73 -16.21 -20.36 40.95
CA SER A 73 -15.43 -21.41 40.27
C SER A 73 -15.77 -21.53 38.77
N LYS A 74 -17.03 -21.31 38.37
CA LYS A 74 -17.44 -21.28 36.96
C LYS A 74 -16.92 -20.01 36.28
N CYS A 75 -16.98 -18.86 36.95
CA CYS A 75 -16.47 -17.59 36.41
C CYS A 75 -14.94 -17.62 36.21
N LEU A 76 -14.18 -18.25 37.13
CA LEU A 76 -12.74 -18.48 36.95
C LEU A 76 -12.45 -19.33 35.71
N LYS A 77 -13.26 -20.38 35.50
CA LYS A 77 -13.19 -21.22 34.31
C LYS A 77 -13.59 -20.48 33.02
N THR A 78 -14.53 -19.54 33.08
CA THR A 78 -14.85 -18.65 31.95
C THR A 78 -13.66 -17.76 31.60
N GLY A 79 -12.98 -17.17 32.59
CA GLY A 79 -11.75 -16.38 32.39
C GLY A 79 -10.63 -17.17 31.73
N LEU A 80 -10.39 -18.41 32.18
CA LEU A 80 -9.45 -19.33 31.53
C LEU A 80 -9.86 -19.65 30.08
N ILE A 81 -11.13 -19.93 29.81
CA ILE A 81 -11.62 -20.24 28.46
C ILE A 81 -11.50 -19.04 27.51
N ILE A 82 -11.81 -17.83 27.96
CA ILE A 82 -11.66 -16.61 27.13
C ILE A 82 -10.18 -16.36 26.83
N THR A 83 -9.32 -16.40 27.86
CA THR A 83 -7.87 -16.22 27.72
C THR A 83 -7.24 -17.22 26.74
N THR A 84 -7.55 -18.51 26.89
CA THR A 84 -6.99 -19.59 26.05
C THR A 84 -7.48 -19.60 24.61
N ASN A 85 -8.58 -18.91 24.27
CA ASN A 85 -9.10 -18.87 22.89
C ASN A 85 -8.86 -17.53 22.18
N ALA A 86 -8.81 -16.41 22.91
CA ALA A 86 -8.65 -15.07 22.32
C ALA A 86 -7.26 -14.45 22.53
N TYR A 87 -6.52 -14.87 23.57
CA TYR A 87 -5.28 -14.22 24.02
C TYR A 87 -4.11 -15.21 24.20
N ALA A 88 -4.16 -16.36 23.52
CA ALA A 88 -3.20 -17.46 23.67
C ALA A 88 -1.75 -17.11 23.25
N GLY A 89 -1.57 -16.09 22.39
CA GLY A 89 -0.26 -15.61 21.97
C GLY A 89 0.41 -14.62 22.94
N HIS A 90 -0.31 -14.18 23.98
CA HIS A 90 0.17 -13.16 24.92
C HIS A 90 1.20 -13.73 25.91
N PRO A 91 2.08 -12.89 26.50
CA PRO A 91 2.93 -13.31 27.61
C PRO A 91 2.11 -13.90 28.77
N ILE A 92 2.67 -14.89 29.48
CA ILE A 92 1.92 -15.70 30.47
C ILE A 92 1.37 -14.85 31.62
N GLU A 93 2.09 -13.81 32.03
CA GLU A 93 1.66 -12.85 33.04
C GLU A 93 0.48 -11.98 32.57
N VAL A 94 0.42 -11.64 31.27
CA VAL A 94 -0.72 -10.96 30.66
C VAL A 94 -1.93 -11.91 30.58
N GLN A 95 -1.70 -13.18 30.22
CA GLN A 95 -2.76 -14.19 30.24
C GLN A 95 -3.34 -14.39 31.65
N VAL A 96 -2.50 -14.46 32.69
CA VAL A 96 -2.94 -14.54 34.09
C VAL A 96 -3.71 -13.29 34.52
N TYR A 97 -3.25 -12.09 34.10
CA TYR A 97 -3.99 -10.84 34.31
C TYR A 97 -5.39 -10.89 33.68
N ILE A 98 -5.50 -11.23 32.38
CA ILE A 98 -6.79 -11.27 31.66
C ILE A 98 -7.73 -12.32 32.28
N ALA A 99 -7.23 -13.51 32.62
CA ALA A 99 -8.03 -14.55 33.26
C ALA A 99 -8.55 -14.13 34.64
N THR A 100 -7.71 -13.45 35.43
CA THR A 100 -8.09 -12.93 36.76
C THR A 100 -9.09 -11.79 36.65
N PHE A 101 -8.86 -10.83 35.73
CA PHE A 101 -9.80 -9.75 35.42
C PHE A 101 -11.16 -10.29 35.03
N THR A 102 -11.19 -11.19 34.03
CA THR A 102 -12.41 -11.79 33.47
C THR A 102 -13.21 -12.54 34.54
N TRP A 103 -12.52 -13.29 35.40
CA TRP A 103 -13.15 -13.96 36.54
C TRP A 103 -13.87 -12.97 37.46
N LEU A 104 -13.18 -11.92 37.92
CA LEU A 104 -13.71 -10.98 38.90
C LEU A 104 -14.91 -10.20 38.33
N VAL A 105 -14.85 -9.75 37.07
CA VAL A 105 -15.98 -9.05 36.43
C VAL A 105 -17.17 -9.98 36.21
N CYS A 106 -16.96 -11.25 35.82
CA CYS A 106 -18.04 -12.23 35.68
C CYS A 106 -18.71 -12.59 37.02
N VAL A 107 -18.00 -12.52 38.15
CA VAL A 107 -18.64 -12.66 39.48
C VAL A 107 -19.43 -11.39 39.84
N ILE A 108 -18.89 -10.21 39.55
CA ILE A 108 -19.56 -8.93 39.84
C ILE A 108 -20.89 -8.79 39.09
N ASP A 109 -20.96 -9.25 37.84
CA ASP A 109 -22.14 -9.22 36.99
C ASP A 109 -23.34 -9.95 37.64
N ASP A 110 -23.16 -11.23 37.99
CA ASP A 110 -24.20 -12.09 38.58
C ASP A 110 -24.57 -11.69 40.03
N VAL A 111 -23.74 -10.92 40.75
CA VAL A 111 -24.02 -10.48 42.15
C VAL A 111 -24.46 -9.02 42.29
N ALA A 112 -24.51 -8.23 41.21
CA ALA A 112 -24.71 -6.78 41.25
C ALA A 112 -25.95 -6.33 42.04
N ALA A 113 -27.06 -7.08 41.94
CA ALA A 113 -28.28 -6.81 42.69
C ALA A 113 -28.13 -6.96 44.22
N SER A 114 -27.22 -7.83 44.68
CA SER A 114 -27.00 -8.11 46.10
C SER A 114 -25.92 -7.22 46.74
N MET A 115 -24.97 -6.72 45.94
CA MET A 115 -23.86 -5.85 46.37
C MET A 115 -24.04 -4.37 45.94
N ARG A 116 -25.28 -3.94 45.66
CA ARG A 116 -25.55 -2.62 45.10
C ARG A 116 -24.99 -1.45 45.93
N PRO A 117 -25.14 -1.40 47.28
CA PRO A 117 -24.60 -0.30 48.10
C PRO A 117 -23.07 -0.22 48.07
N GLU A 118 -22.38 -1.36 47.98
CA GLU A 118 -20.93 -1.44 47.86
C GLU A 118 -20.49 -0.97 46.47
N LEU A 119 -21.15 -1.44 45.40
CA LEU A 119 -20.83 -1.11 44.01
C LEU A 119 -21.14 0.36 43.66
N GLU A 120 -22.26 0.92 44.14
CA GLU A 120 -22.63 2.34 44.00
C GLU A 120 -21.50 3.28 44.46
N ARG A 121 -20.74 2.87 45.49
CA ARG A 121 -19.62 3.63 46.07
C ARG A 121 -18.23 3.05 45.73
N PHE A 122 -18.12 2.13 44.76
CA PHE A 122 -16.85 1.52 44.38
C PHE A 122 -15.85 2.55 43.85
N GLN A 123 -16.29 3.38 42.89
CA GLN A 123 -15.43 4.36 42.22
C GLN A 123 -14.99 5.47 43.18
N GLU A 124 -15.88 5.95 44.04
CA GLU A 124 -15.61 6.94 45.09
C GLU A 124 -14.40 6.50 45.94
N ARG A 125 -14.44 5.28 46.47
CA ARG A 125 -13.32 4.71 47.24
C ARG A 125 -12.07 4.49 46.40
N PHE A 126 -12.21 4.03 45.15
CA PHE A 126 -11.08 3.81 44.25
C PHE A 126 -10.30 5.11 43.97
N TYR A 127 -10.99 6.21 43.68
CA TYR A 127 -10.36 7.52 43.46
C TYR A 127 -9.79 8.13 44.74
N SER A 128 -10.45 7.93 45.90
CA SER A 128 -9.90 8.33 47.21
C SER A 128 -8.75 7.44 47.71
N ASN A 129 -8.42 6.36 46.99
CA ASN A 129 -7.51 5.28 47.43
C ASN A 129 -7.90 4.68 48.80
N GLU A 130 -9.19 4.60 49.07
CA GLU A 130 -9.77 3.88 50.21
C GLU A 130 -9.88 2.38 49.91
N SER A 131 -9.68 1.55 50.94
CA SER A 131 -9.89 0.10 50.83
C SER A 131 -11.35 -0.23 50.53
N GLN A 132 -11.57 -1.22 49.66
CA GLN A 132 -12.91 -1.72 49.36
C GLN A 132 -13.40 -2.64 50.48
N PRO A 133 -14.68 -2.59 50.90
CA PRO A 133 -15.19 -3.32 52.06
C PRO A 133 -15.38 -4.84 51.82
N ASN A 134 -15.21 -5.30 50.58
CA ASN A 134 -15.42 -6.69 50.17
C ASN A 134 -14.19 -7.19 49.36
N PRO A 135 -13.65 -8.39 49.64
CA PRO A 135 -12.50 -8.94 48.91
C PRO A 135 -12.64 -8.95 47.39
N LEU A 136 -13.83 -9.20 46.84
CA LEU A 136 -14.10 -9.19 45.39
C LEU A 136 -13.81 -7.82 44.77
N LEU A 137 -14.25 -6.76 45.46
CA LEU A 137 -14.04 -5.39 45.02
C LEU A 137 -12.59 -4.94 45.26
N GLN A 138 -11.97 -5.38 46.35
CA GLN A 138 -10.56 -5.09 46.61
C GLN A 138 -9.66 -5.73 45.53
N ALA A 139 -9.91 -6.99 45.20
CA ALA A 139 -9.23 -7.70 44.13
C ALA A 139 -9.38 -7.01 42.77
N LEU A 140 -10.58 -6.52 42.42
CA LEU A 140 -10.78 -5.74 41.20
C LEU A 140 -9.98 -4.42 41.22
N ALA A 141 -10.03 -3.69 42.34
CA ALA A 141 -9.30 -2.44 42.51
C ALA A 141 -7.77 -2.60 42.43
N ASP A 142 -7.24 -3.74 42.85
CA ASP A 142 -5.80 -4.03 42.75
C ASP A 142 -5.41 -4.55 41.36
N VAL A 143 -6.26 -5.34 40.69
CA VAL A 143 -6.11 -5.67 39.25
C VAL A 143 -6.12 -4.40 38.39
N PHE A 144 -6.96 -3.41 38.70
CA PHE A 144 -6.95 -2.13 37.97
C PHE A 144 -5.59 -1.42 38.06
N LYS A 145 -4.91 -1.46 39.23
CA LYS A 145 -3.56 -0.91 39.40
C LYS A 145 -2.49 -1.70 38.63
N GLU A 146 -2.65 -3.01 38.51
CA GLU A 146 -1.74 -3.88 37.75
C GLU A 146 -1.83 -3.69 36.23
N THR A 147 -2.90 -3.09 35.69
CA THR A 147 -3.06 -2.82 34.25
C THR A 147 -1.85 -2.11 33.62
N TYR A 148 -1.26 -1.15 34.34
CA TYR A 148 -0.08 -0.39 33.89
C TYR A 148 1.21 -1.24 33.82
N LEU A 149 1.23 -2.47 34.36
CA LEU A 149 2.34 -3.40 34.17
C LEU A 149 2.31 -4.00 32.76
N HIS A 150 1.11 -4.25 32.22
CA HIS A 150 0.90 -5.04 31.00
C HIS A 150 0.61 -4.21 29.74
N TYR A 151 0.10 -2.99 29.89
CA TYR A 151 -0.32 -2.11 28.80
C TYR A 151 0.40 -0.75 28.83
N GLU A 152 0.38 -0.05 27.69
CA GLU A 152 0.79 1.36 27.59
C GLU A 152 -0.13 2.22 28.49
N ASN A 153 0.31 3.37 28.99
CA ASN A 153 -0.41 4.19 29.97
C ASN A 153 -1.79 4.66 29.48
N ILE A 154 -1.91 5.08 28.21
CA ILE A 154 -3.19 5.49 27.62
C ILE A 154 -4.10 4.28 27.40
N VAL A 155 -3.55 3.16 26.92
CA VAL A 155 -4.27 1.88 26.77
C VAL A 155 -4.79 1.38 28.13
N ALA A 156 -3.97 1.44 29.17
CA ALA A 156 -4.34 1.12 30.54
C ALA A 156 -5.44 2.04 31.09
N ASN A 157 -5.35 3.36 30.82
CA ASN A 157 -6.40 4.31 31.17
C ASN A 157 -7.75 3.90 30.55
N PHE A 158 -7.78 3.57 29.25
CA PHE A 158 -9.02 3.13 28.58
C PHE A 158 -9.56 1.82 29.15
N ILE A 159 -8.71 0.80 29.38
CA ILE A 159 -9.11 -0.45 30.03
C ILE A 159 -9.77 -0.16 31.39
N ILE A 160 -9.16 0.68 32.22
CA ILE A 160 -9.67 1.03 33.55
C ILE A 160 -10.97 1.83 33.46
N VAL A 161 -11.08 2.84 32.57
CA VAL A 161 -12.29 3.66 32.40
C VAL A 161 -13.46 2.83 31.87
N SER A 162 -13.21 1.91 30.93
CA SER A 162 -14.19 0.96 30.43
C SER A 162 -14.67 0.01 31.56
N SER A 163 -13.73 -0.44 32.40
CA SER A 163 -14.03 -1.34 33.53
C SER A 163 -14.77 -0.66 34.69
N LEU A 164 -14.48 0.62 34.95
CA LEU A 164 -15.24 1.46 35.87
C LEU A 164 -16.67 1.71 35.34
N SER A 165 -16.81 1.91 34.02
CA SER A 165 -18.10 2.07 33.34
C SER A 165 -18.97 0.81 33.46
N PHE A 166 -18.37 -0.38 33.35
CA PHE A 166 -19.03 -1.66 33.59
C PHE A 166 -19.59 -1.76 35.02
N VAL A 167 -18.80 -1.42 36.05
CA VAL A 167 -19.28 -1.40 37.45
C VAL A 167 -20.48 -0.45 37.62
N THR A 168 -20.53 0.68 36.91
CA THR A 168 -21.71 1.55 36.89
C THR A 168 -22.88 0.95 36.12
N ALA A 169 -22.63 0.23 35.03
CA ALA A 169 -23.67 -0.41 34.21
C ALA A 169 -24.37 -1.56 34.96
N SER A 170 -23.64 -2.49 35.57
CA SER A 170 -24.24 -3.57 36.36
C SER A 170 -25.07 -3.06 37.55
N VAL A 171 -24.69 -1.90 38.14
CA VAL A 171 -25.50 -1.19 39.14
C VAL A 171 -26.73 -0.52 38.52
N LEU A 172 -26.62 0.06 37.33
CA LEU A 172 -27.73 0.70 36.63
C LEU A 172 -28.80 -0.31 36.20
N GLU A 173 -28.41 -1.49 35.71
CA GLU A 173 -29.34 -2.50 35.21
C GLU A 173 -30.25 -3.06 36.32
N VAL A 174 -29.76 -3.13 37.55
CA VAL A 174 -30.51 -3.57 38.75
C VAL A 174 -31.27 -2.42 39.45
N ARG A 175 -31.46 -1.26 38.80
CA ARG A 175 -32.27 -0.15 39.32
C ARG A 175 -33.71 -0.17 38.80
N PRO A 176 -34.71 0.11 39.65
CA PRO A 176 -36.11 0.26 39.21
C PRO A 176 -36.31 1.30 38.11
N GLU A 177 -35.51 2.37 38.06
CA GLU A 177 -35.58 3.38 36.99
C GLU A 177 -35.13 2.86 35.63
N PHE A 178 -34.31 1.80 35.59
CA PHE A 178 -33.90 1.10 34.38
C PHE A 178 -34.91 0.00 34.01
N GLU A 179 -35.27 -0.88 34.95
CA GLU A 179 -36.22 -1.98 34.74
C GLU A 179 -37.59 -1.49 34.22
N ASN A 180 -38.05 -0.33 34.69
CA ASN A 180 -39.35 0.23 34.33
C ASN A 180 -39.30 1.20 33.12
N LEU A 181 -38.15 1.34 32.47
CA LEU A 181 -37.93 2.30 31.39
C LEU A 181 -38.67 1.88 30.12
N LYS A 182 -39.57 2.74 29.64
CA LYS A 182 -40.44 2.44 28.50
C LYS A 182 -39.79 2.85 27.17
N PRO A 183 -39.70 1.96 26.17
CA PRO A 183 -39.16 2.31 24.85
C PRO A 183 -39.85 3.51 24.21
N THR A 184 -39.06 4.43 23.66
CA THR A 184 -39.54 5.63 22.95
C THR A 184 -38.94 5.68 21.55
N LYS A 185 -39.63 6.33 20.61
CA LYS A 185 -39.16 6.45 19.21
C LYS A 185 -37.81 7.19 19.07
N GLY A 186 -37.42 8.00 20.06
CA GLY A 186 -36.12 8.69 20.08
C GLY A 186 -34.99 7.86 20.68
N GLY A 187 -35.28 6.87 21.54
CA GLY A 187 -34.28 6.10 22.26
C GLY A 187 -33.61 4.97 21.47
N GLN A 188 -33.59 5.02 20.14
CA GLN A 188 -33.14 3.89 19.29
C GLN A 188 -31.68 3.48 19.53
N ASN A 189 -30.84 4.41 20.00
CA ASN A 189 -29.43 4.14 20.34
C ASN A 189 -29.25 3.60 21.77
N TRP A 190 -30.27 3.69 22.64
CA TRP A 190 -30.18 3.29 24.06
C TRP A 190 -29.78 1.82 24.25
N PRO A 191 -30.34 0.83 23.51
CA PRO A 191 -29.91 -0.57 23.65
C PRO A 191 -28.42 -0.76 23.41
N TYR A 192 -27.81 -0.06 22.44
CA TYR A 192 -26.38 -0.19 22.20
C TYR A 192 -25.55 0.58 23.23
N TYR A 193 -25.98 1.78 23.64
CA TYR A 193 -25.28 2.55 24.67
C TYR A 193 -25.15 1.77 26.00
N VAL A 194 -26.21 1.11 26.45
CA VAL A 194 -26.16 0.27 27.66
C VAL A 194 -25.26 -0.93 27.42
N ARG A 195 -25.46 -1.65 26.31
CA ARG A 195 -24.69 -2.85 25.95
C ARG A 195 -23.19 -2.60 25.80
N ASP A 196 -22.82 -1.41 25.35
CA ASP A 196 -21.46 -0.89 25.25
C ASP A 196 -20.80 -0.68 26.62
N LYS A 197 -21.57 -0.21 27.62
CA LYS A 197 -21.05 0.02 28.98
C LYS A 197 -21.08 -1.24 29.84
N GLY A 198 -22.13 -2.08 29.73
CA GLY A 198 -22.28 -3.33 30.47
C GLY A 198 -21.48 -4.53 29.96
N GLY A 199 -20.75 -4.40 28.84
CA GLY A 199 -20.11 -5.54 28.14
C GLY A 199 -18.60 -5.53 28.02
N LEU A 200 -17.90 -4.52 28.55
CA LEU A 200 -16.43 -4.38 28.48
C LEU A 200 -15.80 -4.46 27.05
N PRO A 201 -16.47 -4.01 25.96
CA PRO A 201 -15.97 -4.18 24.58
C PRO A 201 -14.61 -3.52 24.35
N GLU A 202 -14.46 -2.30 24.85
CA GLU A 202 -13.27 -1.47 24.73
C GLU A 202 -12.12 -2.04 25.57
N ALA A 203 -12.40 -2.48 26.81
CA ALA A 203 -11.41 -3.18 27.64
C ALA A 203 -10.87 -4.45 26.94
N TYR A 204 -11.75 -5.35 26.48
CA TYR A 204 -11.32 -6.57 25.79
C TYR A 204 -10.66 -6.29 24.42
N GLY A 205 -11.09 -5.24 23.72
CA GLY A 205 -10.45 -4.79 22.48
C GLY A 205 -9.02 -4.29 22.69
N TYR A 206 -8.79 -3.48 23.73
CA TYR A 206 -7.44 -3.05 24.12
C TYR A 206 -6.59 -4.19 24.68
N MET A 207 -7.18 -5.17 25.37
CA MET A 207 -6.45 -6.35 25.87
C MET A 207 -5.86 -7.23 24.76
N VAL A 208 -6.23 -7.04 23.50
CA VAL A 208 -5.56 -7.69 22.35
C VAL A 208 -4.11 -7.18 22.20
N TRP A 209 -3.78 -5.98 22.69
CA TRP A 209 -2.53 -5.26 22.36
C TRP A 209 -1.66 -4.97 23.60
N PRO A 210 -1.03 -5.98 24.24
CA PRO A 210 -0.12 -5.76 25.36
C PRO A 210 1.19 -5.12 24.90
N LYS A 211 1.74 -4.17 25.68
CA LYS A 211 2.91 -3.37 25.26
C LYS A 211 4.20 -4.17 25.03
N ALA A 212 4.26 -5.39 25.56
CA ALA A 212 5.37 -6.32 25.34
C ALA A 212 5.42 -6.89 23.91
N LEU A 213 4.29 -6.83 23.18
CA LEU A 213 4.18 -7.22 21.77
C LEU A 213 3.89 -6.00 20.87
N HIS A 214 3.09 -5.06 21.37
CA HIS A 214 2.62 -3.88 20.63
C HIS A 214 2.95 -2.59 21.41
N PRO A 215 4.21 -2.12 21.39
CA PRO A 215 4.62 -0.89 22.08
C PRO A 215 4.16 0.38 21.36
N ASP A 216 3.88 0.31 20.05
CA ASP A 216 3.29 1.38 19.27
C ASP A 216 1.77 1.21 19.18
N ILE A 217 1.04 2.22 19.66
CA ILE A 217 -0.42 2.25 19.70
C ILE A 217 -1.04 2.70 18.36
N GLY A 218 -0.25 3.30 17.46
CA GLY A 218 -0.69 3.68 16.12
C GLY A 218 -1.15 2.49 15.27
N GLN A 219 -0.65 1.29 15.57
CA GLN A 219 -0.96 0.04 14.86
C GLN A 219 -2.43 -0.40 14.96
N PHE A 220 -3.20 0.11 15.92
CA PHE A 220 -4.54 -0.42 16.21
C PHE A 220 -5.60 0.60 16.66
N LEU A 221 -5.22 1.83 17.05
CA LEU A 221 -6.15 2.80 17.65
C LEU A 221 -7.43 3.07 16.82
N GLU A 222 -7.32 3.15 15.49
CA GLU A 222 -8.46 3.40 14.59
C GLU A 222 -9.46 2.23 14.58
N ALA A 223 -9.00 0.99 14.77
CA ALA A 223 -9.85 -0.20 14.76
C ALA A 223 -10.59 -0.45 16.08
N ILE A 224 -10.18 0.14 17.21
CA ILE A 224 -10.65 -0.22 18.56
C ILE A 224 -12.18 -0.14 18.70
N TYR A 225 -12.83 0.90 18.17
CA TYR A 225 -14.29 1.04 18.27
C TYR A 225 -15.02 -0.12 17.58
N ASP A 226 -14.58 -0.49 16.37
CA ASP A 226 -15.20 -1.57 15.60
C ASP A 226 -14.84 -2.97 16.09
N ILE A 227 -13.64 -3.15 16.67
CA ILE A 227 -13.31 -4.33 17.48
C ILE A 227 -14.29 -4.46 18.66
N GLY A 228 -14.60 -3.36 19.34
CA GLY A 228 -15.56 -3.31 20.43
C GLY A 228 -17.00 -3.68 19.99
N VAL A 229 -17.47 -3.11 18.87
CA VAL A 229 -18.76 -3.47 18.26
C VAL A 229 -18.78 -4.96 17.88
N TYR A 230 -17.71 -5.48 17.28
CA TYR A 230 -17.60 -6.88 16.91
C TYR A 230 -17.65 -7.81 18.13
N ILE A 231 -16.86 -7.54 19.19
CA ILE A 231 -16.86 -8.30 20.45
C ILE A 231 -18.27 -8.36 21.05
N ASN A 232 -18.92 -7.20 21.18
CA ASN A 232 -20.25 -7.11 21.76
C ASN A 232 -21.26 -7.92 20.95
N LEU A 233 -21.45 -7.55 19.68
CA LEU A 233 -22.53 -8.13 18.89
C LEU A 233 -22.29 -9.62 18.58
N THR A 234 -21.04 -10.09 18.53
CA THR A 234 -20.73 -11.53 18.42
C THR A 234 -21.26 -12.31 19.64
N ASN A 235 -21.12 -11.75 20.86
CA ASN A 235 -21.69 -12.35 22.05
C ASN A 235 -23.22 -12.46 21.90
N ASP A 236 -23.91 -11.35 21.61
CA ASP A 236 -25.38 -11.29 21.50
C ASP A 236 -25.92 -12.21 20.37
N ILE A 237 -25.19 -12.37 19.27
CA ILE A 237 -25.57 -13.25 18.14
C ILE A 237 -25.49 -14.73 18.53
N LEU A 238 -24.44 -15.12 19.28
CA LEU A 238 -24.22 -16.51 19.69
C LEU A 238 -25.03 -16.87 20.95
N SER A 239 -25.34 -15.88 21.79
CA SER A 239 -26.13 -16.03 23.02
C SER A 239 -27.64 -16.13 22.74
N PHE A 240 -28.15 -15.45 21.71
CA PHE A 240 -29.57 -15.31 21.39
C PHE A 240 -30.43 -16.58 21.55
N TYR A 241 -29.91 -17.76 21.17
CA TYR A 241 -30.64 -19.01 21.28
C TYR A 241 -30.92 -19.46 22.74
N LYS A 242 -30.02 -19.18 23.70
CA LYS A 242 -30.30 -19.44 25.13
C LYS A 242 -31.28 -18.42 25.71
N GLU A 243 -31.16 -17.14 25.35
CA GLU A 243 -32.02 -16.07 25.88
C GLU A 243 -33.47 -16.20 25.42
N GLU A 244 -33.72 -16.38 24.12
CA GLU A 244 -35.09 -16.51 23.60
C GLU A 244 -35.76 -17.82 24.07
N LEU A 245 -34.97 -18.85 24.43
CA LEU A 245 -35.48 -20.04 25.13
C LEU A 245 -35.77 -19.80 26.62
N ALA A 246 -34.98 -18.96 27.30
CA ALA A 246 -35.23 -18.52 28.67
C ALA A 246 -36.40 -17.50 28.75
N GLN A 247 -36.90 -17.05 27.60
CA GLN A 247 -37.86 -15.94 27.46
C GLN A 247 -37.35 -14.60 27.99
N ASP A 248 -36.03 -14.44 28.07
CA ASP A 248 -35.40 -13.19 28.50
C ASP A 248 -35.72 -12.05 27.53
N LYS A 249 -35.94 -10.85 28.09
CA LYS A 249 -36.31 -9.61 27.38
C LYS A 249 -35.43 -8.42 27.73
N THR A 250 -34.44 -8.55 28.62
CA THR A 250 -33.46 -7.49 28.92
C THR A 250 -32.19 -7.59 28.05
N ASN A 251 -31.90 -8.73 27.42
CA ASN A 251 -30.85 -8.84 26.41
C ASN A 251 -30.96 -7.78 25.28
N TYR A 252 -29.80 -7.41 24.73
CA TYR A 252 -29.66 -6.41 23.67
C TYR A 252 -30.59 -6.62 22.48
N VAL A 253 -30.74 -7.86 21.99
CA VAL A 253 -31.57 -8.14 20.80
C VAL A 253 -33.06 -7.90 21.09
N SER A 254 -33.53 -8.24 22.30
CA SER A 254 -34.90 -7.98 22.74
C SER A 254 -35.17 -6.49 22.98
N LEU A 255 -34.23 -5.77 23.60
CA LEU A 255 -34.30 -4.31 23.73
C LEU A 255 -34.32 -3.64 22.35
N ARG A 256 -33.39 -4.00 21.46
CA ARG A 256 -33.31 -3.49 20.08
C ARG A 256 -34.60 -3.76 19.30
N ALA A 257 -35.19 -4.95 19.43
CA ALA A 257 -36.48 -5.29 18.84
C ALA A 257 -37.60 -4.36 19.36
N GLY A 258 -37.67 -4.15 20.67
CA GLY A 258 -38.65 -3.27 21.33
C GLY A 258 -38.56 -1.81 20.90
N TYR A 259 -37.36 -1.22 20.87
CA TYR A 259 -37.16 0.17 20.42
C TYR A 259 -37.36 0.35 18.91
N ALA A 260 -37.03 -0.65 18.09
CA ALA A 260 -37.23 -0.61 16.64
C ALA A 260 -38.67 -0.97 16.20
N GLY A 261 -39.51 -1.50 17.10
CA GLY A 261 -40.85 -2.00 16.75
C GLY A 261 -40.83 -3.23 15.84
N LYS A 262 -39.80 -4.08 15.95
CA LYS A 262 -39.58 -5.29 15.12
C LYS A 262 -39.70 -6.56 15.96
N ASP A 263 -39.73 -7.72 15.31
CA ASP A 263 -39.56 -9.01 15.98
C ASP A 263 -38.06 -9.32 16.25
N SER A 264 -37.78 -10.22 17.19
CA SER A 264 -36.42 -10.60 17.60
C SER A 264 -35.55 -11.14 16.46
N ILE A 265 -36.12 -11.85 15.47
CA ILE A 265 -35.35 -12.42 14.34
C ILE A 265 -35.00 -11.32 13.33
N SER A 266 -35.88 -10.34 13.12
CA SER A 266 -35.55 -9.14 12.35
C SER A 266 -34.50 -8.28 13.05
N ALA A 267 -34.58 -8.12 14.38
CA ALA A 267 -33.55 -7.43 15.15
C ALA A 267 -32.20 -8.15 15.07
N LEU A 268 -32.16 -9.47 15.26
CA LEU A 268 -30.94 -10.29 15.12
C LEU A 268 -30.30 -10.17 13.73
N LYS A 269 -31.09 -10.10 12.65
CA LYS A 269 -30.57 -9.89 11.28
C LYS A 269 -29.93 -8.52 11.08
N ASP A 270 -30.43 -7.48 11.76
CA ASP A 270 -29.77 -6.18 11.75
C ASP A 270 -28.50 -6.22 12.61
N THR A 271 -28.52 -6.85 13.80
CA THR A 271 -27.33 -7.09 14.64
C THR A 271 -26.20 -7.83 13.90
N ILE A 272 -26.53 -8.90 13.16
CA ILE A 272 -25.56 -9.64 12.33
C ILE A 272 -24.93 -8.73 11.26
N ARG A 273 -25.73 -7.86 10.61
CA ARG A 273 -25.23 -6.94 9.59
C ARG A 273 -24.26 -5.92 10.16
N ASP A 274 -24.59 -5.35 11.31
CA ASP A 274 -23.76 -4.35 11.99
C ASP A 274 -22.44 -4.97 12.47
N CYS A 275 -22.49 -6.20 13.01
CA CYS A 275 -21.33 -6.95 13.46
C CYS A 275 -20.37 -7.29 12.30
N VAL A 276 -20.88 -7.76 11.17
CA VAL A 276 -20.08 -8.00 9.94
C VAL A 276 -19.52 -6.70 9.37
N ALA A 277 -20.28 -5.59 9.44
CA ALA A 277 -19.80 -4.30 8.98
C ALA A 277 -18.67 -3.72 9.86
N ALA A 278 -18.74 -3.93 11.17
CA ALA A 278 -17.67 -3.57 12.10
C ALA A 278 -16.41 -4.42 11.88
N PHE A 279 -16.56 -5.74 11.80
CA PHE A 279 -15.47 -6.67 11.46
C PHE A 279 -14.70 -6.21 10.21
N ARG A 280 -15.41 -5.90 9.12
CA ARG A 280 -14.79 -5.43 7.86
C ARG A 280 -14.07 -4.10 7.98
N ARG A 281 -14.58 -3.14 8.76
CA ARG A 281 -13.87 -1.87 9.00
C ARG A 281 -12.58 -2.08 9.78
N ALA A 282 -12.62 -2.90 10.83
CA ALA A 282 -11.42 -3.27 11.57
C ALA A 282 -10.40 -4.01 10.67
N SER A 283 -10.83 -4.94 9.81
CA SER A 283 -9.96 -5.60 8.82
C SER A 283 -9.28 -4.60 7.89
N LEU A 284 -10.04 -3.66 7.30
CA LEU A 284 -9.51 -2.65 6.37
C LEU A 284 -8.44 -1.74 7.00
N VAL A 285 -8.56 -1.41 8.29
CA VAL A 285 -7.52 -0.68 9.03
C VAL A 285 -6.20 -1.47 9.08
N PHE A 286 -6.26 -2.77 9.33
CA PHE A 286 -5.06 -3.62 9.35
C PHE A 286 -4.52 -3.95 7.96
N GLU A 287 -5.38 -4.08 6.95
CA GLU A 287 -4.98 -4.28 5.55
C GLU A 287 -4.23 -3.05 5.00
N GLY A 288 -4.69 -1.83 5.33
CA GLY A 288 -3.99 -0.58 5.00
C GLY A 288 -2.68 -0.35 5.77
N LEU A 289 -2.36 -1.20 6.74
CA LEU A 289 -1.11 -1.21 7.51
C LEU A 289 -0.20 -2.40 7.16
N ASP A 290 -0.56 -3.25 6.19
CA ASP A 290 0.31 -4.33 5.72
C ASP A 290 1.50 -3.75 4.93
N ALA A 291 2.71 -4.11 5.34
CA ALA A 291 3.94 -3.64 4.69
C ALA A 291 4.03 -4.01 3.20
N ARG A 292 3.31 -5.04 2.75
CA ARG A 292 3.20 -5.39 1.32
C ARG A 292 2.32 -4.41 0.56
N PHE A 293 1.14 -4.07 1.10
CA PHE A 293 0.28 -3.04 0.50
C PHE A 293 1.03 -1.70 0.36
N ALA A 294 1.86 -1.35 1.34
CA ALA A 294 2.73 -0.17 1.27
C ALA A 294 3.86 -0.28 0.23
N ALA A 295 4.41 -1.47 0.00
CA ALA A 295 5.43 -1.72 -1.02
C ALA A 295 4.84 -1.76 -2.44
N ASP A 296 3.78 -2.55 -2.66
CA ASP A 296 3.08 -2.73 -3.94
C ASP A 296 2.34 -1.46 -4.43
N THR A 297 2.30 -0.40 -3.63
CA THR A 297 1.76 0.92 -4.03
C THR A 297 2.81 2.04 -3.97
N HIS A 298 4.05 1.72 -3.61
CA HIS A 298 5.13 2.70 -3.52
C HIS A 298 5.41 3.33 -4.89
N HIS A 299 5.67 4.63 -4.90
CA HIS A 299 6.14 5.36 -6.07
C HIS A 299 7.32 6.24 -5.66
N TRP A 300 8.31 6.39 -6.55
CA TRP A 300 9.46 7.26 -6.33
C TRP A 300 9.03 8.70 -5.99
N PHE A 301 7.92 9.15 -6.60
CA PHE A 301 7.27 10.40 -6.26
C PHE A 301 5.95 10.20 -5.49
N ALA A 302 5.89 10.74 -4.28
CA ALA A 302 4.68 10.88 -3.46
C ALA A 302 3.60 11.80 -4.08
N SER A 303 3.94 12.56 -5.12
CA SER A 303 2.95 13.26 -5.97
C SER A 303 2.27 12.35 -6.98
N SER A 304 2.92 11.26 -7.37
CA SER A 304 2.35 10.25 -8.26
C SER A 304 1.45 9.25 -7.53
N SER A 305 1.76 8.91 -6.26
CA SER A 305 1.00 7.93 -5.48
C SER A 305 -0.49 8.25 -5.31
N GLN A 306 -1.31 7.20 -5.29
CA GLN A 306 -2.71 7.23 -4.86
C GLN A 306 -3.00 5.96 -4.05
N VAL A 307 -3.81 6.07 -2.99
CA VAL A 307 -4.26 4.92 -2.21
C VAL A 307 -5.37 4.19 -2.99
N PRO A 308 -5.17 2.92 -3.40
CA PRO A 308 -6.17 2.16 -4.15
C PRO A 308 -7.24 1.54 -3.23
N ALA A 309 -8.31 1.03 -3.83
CA ALA A 309 -9.32 0.25 -3.13
C ALA A 309 -8.86 -1.19 -2.83
N CYS A 310 -7.94 -1.72 -3.64
CA CYS A 310 -7.22 -2.98 -3.39
C CYS A 310 -5.93 -3.05 -4.21
N VAL A 311 -5.00 -3.90 -3.76
CA VAL A 311 -3.85 -4.38 -4.54
C VAL A 311 -4.14 -5.79 -5.05
N PHE A 312 -3.69 -6.09 -6.26
CA PHE A 312 -3.73 -7.42 -6.88
C PHE A 312 -2.33 -7.77 -7.38
N GLU A 313 -1.78 -8.88 -6.88
CA GLU A 313 -0.50 -9.46 -7.31
C GLU A 313 -0.75 -10.67 -8.26
N PRO A 314 -1.00 -10.49 -9.57
CA PRO A 314 -1.10 -11.59 -10.52
C PRO A 314 0.18 -12.43 -10.55
N GLY A 315 0.06 -13.77 -10.55
CA GLY A 315 1.19 -14.69 -10.65
C GLY A 315 1.39 -15.28 -12.05
N THR A 316 0.42 -15.10 -12.94
CA THR A 316 0.34 -15.69 -14.28
C THR A 316 -0.35 -14.73 -15.25
N PRO A 317 -0.12 -14.83 -16.57
CA PRO A 317 -0.89 -14.08 -17.58
C PRO A 317 -2.41 -14.34 -17.48
N GLU A 318 -2.81 -15.54 -17.05
CA GLU A 318 -4.18 -15.93 -16.78
C GLU A 318 -4.82 -15.14 -15.62
N ASP A 319 -4.06 -14.83 -14.57
CA ASP A 319 -4.53 -13.96 -13.47
C ASP A 319 -4.84 -12.55 -13.98
N ILE A 320 -3.98 -12.00 -14.85
CA ILE A 320 -4.19 -10.69 -15.50
C ILE A 320 -5.39 -10.75 -16.45
N SER A 321 -5.53 -11.82 -17.23
CA SER A 321 -6.66 -12.04 -18.15
C SER A 321 -8.01 -11.96 -17.41
N ILE A 322 -8.12 -12.61 -16.25
CA ILE A 322 -9.31 -12.58 -15.40
C ILE A 322 -9.54 -11.17 -14.83
N ALA A 323 -8.50 -10.53 -14.28
CA ALA A 323 -8.62 -9.19 -13.70
C ALA A 323 -9.03 -8.13 -14.72
N ILE A 324 -8.40 -8.10 -15.91
CA ILE A 324 -8.73 -7.19 -17.00
C ILE A 324 -10.17 -7.42 -17.50
N SER A 325 -10.62 -8.67 -17.58
CA SER A 325 -12.01 -8.99 -17.94
C SER A 325 -13.02 -8.44 -16.93
N LEU A 326 -12.74 -8.56 -15.63
CA LEU A 326 -13.58 -8.02 -14.55
C LEU A 326 -13.54 -6.48 -14.50
N ILE A 327 -12.38 -5.88 -14.80
CA ILE A 327 -12.21 -4.43 -14.94
C ILE A 327 -13.03 -3.90 -16.11
N ALA A 328 -13.03 -4.59 -17.26
CA ALA A 328 -13.83 -4.24 -18.43
C ALA A 328 -15.34 -4.32 -18.15
N GLU A 329 -15.81 -5.40 -17.51
CA GLU A 329 -17.23 -5.56 -17.13
C GLU A 329 -17.69 -4.50 -16.11
N SER A 330 -16.85 -4.17 -15.13
CA SER A 330 -17.18 -3.22 -14.06
C SER A 330 -16.90 -1.76 -14.39
N GLN A 331 -16.13 -1.48 -15.45
CA GLN A 331 -15.58 -0.15 -15.80
C GLN A 331 -14.81 0.49 -14.63
N THR A 332 -14.10 -0.33 -13.86
CA THR A 332 -13.36 0.13 -12.67
C THR A 332 -12.02 0.77 -13.07
N PRO A 333 -11.70 2.00 -12.62
CA PRO A 333 -10.36 2.57 -12.80
C PRO A 333 -9.29 1.66 -12.20
N PHE A 334 -8.18 1.47 -12.91
CA PHE A 334 -7.10 0.61 -12.45
C PHE A 334 -5.73 1.27 -12.63
N ALA A 335 -4.67 0.58 -12.23
CA ALA A 335 -3.29 0.97 -12.47
C ALA A 335 -2.44 -0.28 -12.72
N LEU A 336 -1.33 -0.09 -13.43
CA LEU A 336 -0.29 -1.10 -13.64
C LEU A 336 1.00 -0.57 -12.99
N GLU A 337 1.55 -1.36 -12.06
CA GLU A 337 2.72 -1.04 -11.24
C GLU A 337 3.84 -2.07 -11.54
N CYS A 338 5.09 -1.63 -11.50
CA CYS A 338 6.31 -2.41 -11.73
C CYS A 338 7.56 -1.83 -10.99
N GLY A 339 7.57 -0.54 -10.67
CA GLY A 339 8.75 0.16 -10.17
C GLY A 339 8.57 1.68 -10.00
N GLY A 340 7.33 2.15 -9.80
CA GLY A 340 6.99 3.43 -9.16
C GLY A 340 7.43 4.74 -9.83
N HIS A 341 8.09 4.69 -10.98
CA HIS A 341 8.98 5.78 -11.43
C HIS A 341 8.35 6.87 -12.31
N ILE A 342 7.09 6.74 -12.74
CA ILE A 342 6.44 7.77 -13.57
C ILE A 342 6.08 8.99 -12.71
N SER A 343 6.41 10.20 -13.18
CA SER A 343 6.22 11.45 -12.44
C SER A 343 4.82 12.09 -12.63
N ASN A 344 3.92 11.37 -13.30
CA ASN A 344 2.60 11.83 -13.70
C ASN A 344 1.52 11.17 -12.82
N PRO A 345 0.75 11.95 -12.02
CA PRO A 345 -0.26 11.38 -11.13
C PRO A 345 -1.34 10.63 -11.89
N GLY A 346 -1.68 9.42 -11.46
CA GLY A 346 -2.69 8.61 -12.13
C GLY A 346 -2.20 7.87 -13.39
N PHE A 347 -0.89 7.70 -13.61
CA PHE A 347 -0.36 6.94 -14.76
C PHE A 347 0.03 5.49 -14.39
N SER A 348 0.49 5.26 -13.16
CA SER A 348 0.71 3.93 -12.54
C SER A 348 0.06 3.83 -11.15
N SER A 349 -0.85 4.74 -10.84
CA SER A 349 -1.54 4.84 -9.54
C SER A 349 -3.05 5.00 -9.74
N THR A 350 -3.86 4.55 -8.79
CA THR A 350 -5.33 4.66 -8.90
C THR A 350 -6.00 4.71 -7.53
N LYS A 351 -7.29 5.05 -7.52
CA LYS A 351 -8.20 4.82 -6.38
C LYS A 351 -9.05 3.55 -6.51
N GLY A 352 -8.95 2.84 -7.63
CA GLY A 352 -9.62 1.55 -7.87
C GLY A 352 -8.66 0.38 -7.66
N VAL A 353 -8.47 -0.46 -8.69
CA VAL A 353 -7.65 -1.70 -8.60
C VAL A 353 -6.19 -1.43 -8.96
N HIS A 354 -5.27 -1.60 -8.01
CA HIS A 354 -3.84 -1.55 -8.27
C HIS A 354 -3.33 -2.93 -8.69
N ILE A 355 -2.71 -3.05 -9.86
CA ILE A 355 -2.14 -4.32 -10.33
C ILE A 355 -0.62 -4.24 -10.21
N SER A 356 -0.07 -4.91 -9.21
CA SER A 356 1.37 -4.99 -8.96
C SER A 356 1.97 -6.16 -9.75
N LEU A 357 2.90 -5.87 -10.66
CA LEU A 357 3.53 -6.91 -11.49
C LEU A 357 4.68 -7.64 -10.79
N THR A 358 5.03 -7.32 -9.54
CA THR A 358 6.22 -7.79 -8.78
C THR A 358 6.48 -9.30 -8.80
N ARG A 359 5.45 -10.13 -9.02
CA ARG A 359 5.57 -11.59 -9.14
C ARG A 359 6.09 -12.08 -10.50
N PHE A 360 6.02 -11.26 -11.56
CA PHE A 360 6.66 -11.51 -12.86
C PHE A 360 8.16 -11.16 -12.79
N ASN A 361 8.90 -11.85 -11.94
CA ASN A 361 10.30 -11.53 -11.62
C ASN A 361 11.34 -12.47 -12.27
N GLN A 362 10.95 -13.19 -13.33
CA GLN A 362 11.83 -14.12 -14.03
C GLN A 362 12.91 -13.42 -14.86
N VAL A 363 14.05 -14.10 -15.00
CA VAL A 363 15.04 -13.87 -16.07
C VAL A 363 15.45 -15.26 -16.57
N VAL A 364 15.17 -15.56 -17.84
CA VAL A 364 15.38 -16.87 -18.46
C VAL A 364 16.17 -16.66 -19.76
N LEU A 365 17.40 -17.17 -19.80
CA LEU A 365 18.22 -17.18 -21.01
C LEU A 365 17.83 -18.37 -21.90
N SER A 366 17.90 -18.18 -23.22
CA SER A 366 17.89 -19.28 -24.18
C SER A 366 19.14 -20.16 -24.04
N ASP A 367 19.06 -21.42 -24.48
CA ASP A 367 20.17 -22.39 -24.40
C ASP A 367 21.46 -21.91 -25.10
N ASP A 368 21.31 -21.13 -26.18
CA ASP A 368 22.41 -20.50 -26.94
C ASP A 368 22.78 -19.09 -26.45
N LYS A 369 22.03 -18.56 -25.47
CA LYS A 369 22.10 -17.19 -24.92
C LYS A 369 21.90 -16.06 -25.95
N SER A 370 21.30 -16.34 -27.12
CA SER A 370 20.94 -15.33 -28.12
C SER A 370 19.80 -14.41 -27.67
N THR A 371 18.98 -14.86 -26.72
CA THR A 371 17.79 -14.14 -26.22
C THR A 371 17.61 -14.32 -24.71
N ALA A 372 16.91 -13.37 -24.10
CA ALA A 372 16.51 -13.39 -22.70
C ALA A 372 15.03 -13.06 -22.58
N GLU A 373 14.24 -13.94 -21.96
CA GLU A 373 12.95 -13.56 -21.38
C GLU A 373 13.24 -12.90 -20.02
N ILE A 374 12.64 -11.74 -19.79
CA ILE A 374 12.68 -11.00 -18.53
C ILE A 374 11.22 -10.70 -18.17
N GLY A 375 10.91 -10.50 -16.88
CA GLY A 375 9.58 -10.13 -16.41
C GLY A 375 9.45 -8.68 -15.91
N PHE A 376 8.29 -8.07 -16.13
CA PHE A 376 7.94 -6.69 -15.74
C PHE A 376 7.62 -6.51 -14.25
N GLY A 377 7.86 -7.52 -13.41
CA GLY A 377 7.88 -7.37 -11.95
C GLY A 377 9.22 -6.93 -11.38
N LEU A 378 10.23 -6.77 -12.23
CA LEU A 378 11.57 -6.33 -11.84
C LEU A 378 11.72 -4.82 -11.97
N ASN A 379 12.70 -4.28 -11.23
CA ASN A 379 13.36 -3.02 -11.55
C ASN A 379 14.68 -3.24 -12.30
N TRP A 380 15.20 -2.14 -12.82
CA TRP A 380 16.30 -2.14 -13.77
C TRP A 380 17.72 -2.44 -13.22
N ALA A 381 17.89 -2.61 -11.91
CA ALA A 381 19.13 -3.17 -11.35
C ALA A 381 19.06 -4.71 -11.17
N GLU A 382 17.88 -5.25 -10.84
CA GLU A 382 17.71 -6.68 -10.56
C GLU A 382 17.95 -7.56 -11.79
N VAL A 383 17.58 -7.08 -12.98
CA VAL A 383 17.83 -7.80 -14.25
C VAL A 383 19.32 -8.05 -14.44
N TYR A 384 20.18 -7.06 -14.16
CA TYR A 384 21.62 -7.25 -14.26
C TYR A 384 22.20 -8.07 -13.15
N GLN A 385 21.66 -7.97 -11.93
CA GLN A 385 22.07 -8.85 -10.83
C GLN A 385 21.79 -10.32 -11.17
N LYS A 386 20.70 -10.60 -11.90
CA LYS A 386 20.32 -11.93 -12.40
C LYS A 386 21.09 -12.37 -13.66
N LEU A 387 21.70 -11.44 -14.40
CA LEU A 387 22.54 -11.71 -15.57
C LEU A 387 24.05 -11.68 -15.27
N ASP A 388 24.49 -11.19 -14.11
CA ASP A 388 25.93 -11.11 -13.81
C ASP A 388 26.57 -12.51 -13.73
N GLY A 389 27.82 -12.61 -14.17
CA GLY A 389 28.51 -13.89 -14.35
C GLY A 389 27.97 -14.80 -15.48
N THR A 390 26.82 -14.51 -16.10
CA THR A 390 26.28 -15.36 -17.20
C THR A 390 27.06 -15.23 -18.50
N GLY A 391 27.81 -14.14 -18.67
CA GLY A 391 28.57 -13.81 -19.89
C GLY A 391 27.75 -13.13 -21.00
N VAL A 392 26.51 -12.74 -20.72
CA VAL A 392 25.66 -11.94 -21.63
C VAL A 392 25.03 -10.75 -20.89
N ASN A 393 24.55 -9.77 -21.65
CA ASN A 393 24.01 -8.51 -21.12
C ASN A 393 22.93 -7.96 -22.09
N VAL A 394 22.07 -7.04 -21.62
CA VAL A 394 20.92 -6.49 -22.37
C VAL A 394 20.86 -4.95 -22.27
N VAL A 395 20.10 -4.30 -23.16
CA VAL A 395 20.15 -2.84 -23.40
C VAL A 395 18.98 -2.10 -22.75
N GLY A 396 19.22 -1.09 -21.91
CA GLY A 396 18.24 -0.04 -21.61
C GLY A 396 18.42 0.88 -20.38
N GLY A 397 17.44 0.84 -19.47
CA GLY A 397 16.99 1.92 -18.56
C GLY A 397 17.86 2.44 -17.41
N ARG A 398 18.23 3.71 -17.49
CA ARG A 398 19.47 4.28 -16.99
C ARG A 398 19.68 4.57 -15.49
N VAL A 399 19.12 3.85 -14.52
CA VAL A 399 19.58 3.90 -13.09
C VAL A 399 19.05 2.69 -12.29
N THR A 400 19.41 2.56 -11.01
CA THR A 400 18.56 1.83 -10.04
C THR A 400 17.18 2.48 -9.95
N GLY A 401 16.11 1.71 -9.71
CA GLY A 401 14.75 2.24 -9.52
C GLY A 401 13.80 2.01 -10.70
N PRO A 402 14.04 2.56 -11.92
CA PRO A 402 13.10 2.48 -13.03
C PRO A 402 12.55 1.07 -13.28
N GLY A 403 11.23 0.97 -13.22
CA GLY A 403 10.52 -0.24 -13.59
C GLY A 403 10.87 -0.67 -15.01
N VAL A 404 11.20 -1.95 -15.14
CA VAL A 404 11.43 -2.66 -16.41
C VAL A 404 10.26 -2.42 -17.37
N ALA A 405 9.04 -2.25 -16.83
CA ALA A 405 7.82 -1.97 -17.56
C ALA A 405 7.78 -0.66 -18.36
N GLY A 406 7.68 0.46 -17.64
CA GLY A 406 7.41 1.76 -18.25
C GLY A 406 8.51 2.14 -19.24
N LEU A 407 9.77 1.93 -18.84
CA LEU A 407 10.91 2.41 -19.61
C LEU A 407 10.98 1.76 -21.00
N THR A 408 10.82 0.45 -21.08
CA THR A 408 10.83 -0.31 -22.33
C THR A 408 9.64 0.06 -23.23
N LEU A 409 8.45 0.15 -22.66
CA LEU A 409 7.25 0.55 -23.41
C LEU A 409 7.28 2.01 -23.87
N GLY A 410 8.07 2.88 -23.25
CA GLY A 410 8.30 4.27 -23.67
C GLY A 410 9.50 4.47 -24.60
N GLY A 411 10.20 3.39 -25.00
CA GLY A 411 11.33 3.41 -25.95
C GLY A 411 12.65 2.96 -25.30
N GLY A 412 13.11 3.72 -24.30
CA GLY A 412 14.20 3.30 -23.40
C GLY A 412 15.62 3.57 -23.89
N PHE A 413 16.16 4.75 -23.59
CA PHE A 413 17.59 5.04 -23.76
C PHE A 413 18.50 4.18 -22.88
N SER A 414 19.72 3.89 -23.36
CA SER A 414 20.76 3.13 -22.66
C SER A 414 22.18 3.63 -22.90
N TRP A 415 23.09 3.21 -22.03
CA TRP A 415 24.53 3.19 -22.31
C TRP A 415 24.91 2.56 -23.65
N LYS A 416 24.27 1.43 -23.97
CA LYS A 416 24.59 0.65 -25.16
C LYS A 416 23.80 1.12 -26.40
N THR A 417 23.12 2.27 -26.31
CA THR A 417 22.31 2.80 -27.43
C THR A 417 23.14 3.19 -28.64
N ASN A 418 24.37 3.70 -28.44
CA ASN A 418 25.32 3.93 -29.53
C ASN A 418 25.73 2.63 -30.29
N GLN A 419 25.51 1.45 -29.70
CA GLN A 419 25.89 0.15 -30.28
C GLN A 419 24.70 -0.63 -30.85
N PHE A 420 23.50 -0.50 -30.26
CA PHE A 420 22.37 -1.40 -30.52
C PHE A 420 20.98 -0.71 -30.61
N GLY A 421 20.90 0.62 -30.54
CA GLY A 421 19.62 1.35 -30.58
C GLY A 421 18.93 1.49 -29.22
N LEU A 422 17.62 1.77 -29.22
CA LEU A 422 16.87 1.87 -27.97
C LEU A 422 16.54 0.47 -27.42
N THR A 423 16.15 0.43 -26.14
CA THR A 423 15.65 -0.78 -25.48
C THR A 423 14.63 -1.50 -26.34
N CYS A 424 13.64 -0.75 -26.83
CA CYS A 424 12.53 -1.28 -27.60
C CYS A 424 12.96 -1.85 -28.97
N ASP A 425 14.08 -1.42 -29.56
CA ASP A 425 14.61 -1.99 -30.80
C ASP A 425 15.14 -3.41 -30.60
N THR A 426 15.78 -3.65 -29.45
CA THR A 426 16.37 -4.97 -29.11
C THR A 426 15.33 -6.02 -28.71
N VAL A 427 14.09 -5.62 -28.40
CA VAL A 427 12.99 -6.55 -28.12
C VAL A 427 12.59 -7.28 -29.41
N GLN A 428 12.62 -8.61 -29.38
CA GLN A 428 12.16 -9.46 -30.50
C GLN A 428 10.66 -9.79 -30.43
N ALA A 429 10.13 -9.95 -29.21
CA ALA A 429 8.73 -10.24 -28.95
C ALA A 429 8.30 -9.77 -27.56
N TYR A 430 7.03 -9.41 -27.43
CA TYR A 430 6.34 -9.15 -26.18
C TYR A 430 5.29 -10.24 -25.92
N ASN A 431 5.28 -10.84 -24.73
CA ASN A 431 4.15 -11.65 -24.25
C ASN A 431 3.14 -10.73 -23.60
N VAL A 432 1.88 -10.78 -24.03
CA VAL A 432 0.92 -9.71 -23.72
C VAL A 432 -0.48 -10.20 -23.39
N VAL A 433 -1.18 -9.45 -22.53
CA VAL A 433 -2.62 -9.61 -22.27
C VAL A 433 -3.38 -8.44 -22.87
N LEU A 434 -4.32 -8.74 -23.77
CA LEU A 434 -5.16 -7.75 -24.46
C LEU A 434 -6.31 -7.24 -23.57
N PRO A 435 -6.94 -6.10 -23.92
CA PRO A 435 -8.03 -5.50 -23.13
C PRO A 435 -9.28 -6.38 -22.98
N ASN A 436 -9.44 -7.37 -23.87
CA ASN A 436 -10.49 -8.39 -23.82
C ASN A 436 -10.08 -9.69 -23.09
N GLY A 437 -8.98 -9.66 -22.33
CA GLY A 437 -8.41 -10.80 -21.62
C GLY A 437 -7.62 -11.79 -22.49
N THR A 438 -7.53 -11.62 -23.81
CA THR A 438 -6.79 -12.57 -24.67
C THR A 438 -5.29 -12.49 -24.42
N ILE A 439 -4.68 -13.60 -24.00
CA ILE A 439 -3.22 -13.75 -23.91
C ILE A 439 -2.68 -14.03 -25.32
N THR A 440 -1.65 -13.29 -25.75
CA THR A 440 -1.04 -13.44 -27.07
C THR A 440 0.43 -13.00 -27.08
N THR A 441 1.06 -13.02 -28.24
CA THR A 441 2.44 -12.51 -28.46
C THR A 441 2.40 -11.43 -29.52
N ALA A 442 3.15 -10.35 -29.33
CA ALA A 442 3.37 -9.31 -30.32
C ALA A 442 4.85 -9.31 -30.75
N SER A 443 5.10 -9.55 -32.03
CA SER A 443 6.42 -9.62 -32.68
C SER A 443 6.31 -9.14 -34.13
N SER A 444 7.42 -9.04 -34.85
CA SER A 444 7.45 -8.58 -36.26
C SER A 444 6.69 -9.51 -37.23
N ASP A 445 6.48 -10.78 -36.88
CA ASP A 445 5.75 -11.79 -37.66
C ASP A 445 4.33 -12.09 -37.13
N LYS A 446 4.01 -11.69 -35.89
CA LYS A 446 2.74 -12.01 -35.21
C LYS A 446 2.22 -10.80 -34.44
N ASN A 447 1.08 -10.25 -34.87
CA ASN A 447 0.52 -8.98 -34.39
C ASN A 447 1.49 -7.76 -34.52
N PRO A 448 2.07 -7.51 -35.71
CA PRO A 448 3.13 -6.52 -35.89
C PRO A 448 2.72 -5.08 -35.57
N ASP A 449 1.46 -4.69 -35.76
CA ASP A 449 0.97 -3.37 -35.36
C ASP A 449 0.91 -3.17 -33.83
N LEU A 450 0.58 -4.23 -33.07
CA LEU A 450 0.68 -4.17 -31.60
C LEU A 450 2.15 -4.12 -31.17
N PHE A 451 3.03 -4.85 -31.85
CA PHE A 451 4.48 -4.81 -31.59
C PHE A 451 5.06 -3.41 -31.83
N PHE A 452 4.70 -2.76 -32.94
CA PHE A 452 4.97 -1.35 -33.22
C PHE A 452 4.48 -0.43 -32.10
N ALA A 453 3.21 -0.57 -31.69
CA ALA A 453 2.60 0.31 -30.68
C ALA A 453 3.27 0.20 -29.32
N LEU A 454 3.70 -1.01 -28.92
CA LEU A 454 4.41 -1.25 -27.65
C LEU A 454 5.89 -0.84 -27.68
N LYS A 455 6.43 -0.39 -28.82
CA LYS A 455 7.78 0.18 -28.95
C LYS A 455 7.73 1.71 -28.85
N GLY A 456 7.22 2.23 -27.73
CA GLY A 456 7.13 3.67 -27.45
C GLY A 456 5.77 4.15 -26.91
N GLY A 457 4.69 3.38 -27.10
CA GLY A 457 3.32 3.76 -26.76
C GLY A 457 2.88 3.57 -25.30
N LEU A 458 3.79 3.20 -24.39
CA LEU A 458 3.52 3.02 -22.96
C LEU A 458 2.37 2.02 -22.67
N ASN A 459 1.68 2.15 -21.53
CA ASN A 459 0.65 1.25 -21.00
C ASN A 459 -0.66 1.20 -21.82
N ARG A 460 -0.74 1.83 -23.00
CA ARG A 460 -2.01 2.13 -23.69
C ARG A 460 -2.59 1.03 -24.59
N PHE A 461 -1.89 -0.10 -24.75
CA PHE A 461 -2.26 -1.12 -25.74
C PHE A 461 -2.36 -2.55 -25.17
N ALA A 462 -1.52 -2.92 -24.19
CA ALA A 462 -1.52 -4.21 -23.50
C ALA A 462 -0.60 -4.19 -22.24
N VAL A 463 -0.54 -5.28 -21.47
CA VAL A 463 0.42 -5.54 -20.36
C VAL A 463 1.59 -6.44 -20.85
N VAL A 464 2.87 -6.23 -20.43
CA VAL A 464 4.12 -6.63 -21.19
C VAL A 464 5.38 -7.09 -20.33
N THR A 465 6.70 -7.07 -20.77
CA THR A 465 7.84 -7.93 -20.24
C THR A 465 9.34 -7.50 -19.85
N SER A 466 10.26 -6.78 -20.56
CA SER A 466 11.78 -6.81 -20.29
C SER A 466 12.68 -5.50 -20.11
N ALA A 467 13.98 -5.59 -19.63
CA ALA A 467 15.23 -4.68 -19.80
C ALA A 467 15.89 -3.66 -18.56
N GLY A 468 17.72 -2.10 -18.39
CA GLY A 468 18.51 -1.11 -17.38
C GLY A 468 19.88 -0.26 -17.66
N GLY A 469 20.52 0.58 -16.73
CA GLY A 469 21.73 1.52 -16.97
C GLY A 469 22.71 2.33 -15.92
N SER A 470 22.63 3.66 -15.54
CA SER A 470 23.73 4.76 -15.48
C SER A 470 24.20 5.63 -14.21
N LYS A 471 25.22 6.59 -14.31
CA LYS A 471 26.29 7.11 -13.29
C LYS A 471 26.30 8.61 -12.69
N ILE A 472 27.44 9.23 -12.16
CA ILE A 472 27.62 10.55 -11.35
C ILE A 472 29.05 11.31 -11.35
N TYR A 473 29.21 12.69 -11.30
CA TYR A 473 30.42 13.60 -10.91
C TYR A 473 30.13 14.80 -9.87
N GLU A 474 30.76 16.03 -9.93
CA GLU A 474 30.68 17.17 -8.95
C GLU A 474 30.85 18.66 -9.46
N GLY A 475 30.15 19.62 -8.82
CA GLY A 475 30.70 20.89 -8.29
C GLY A 475 30.95 22.12 -9.17
N ILE A 476 32.19 22.63 -9.15
CA ILE A 476 32.54 24.02 -9.52
C ILE A 476 32.85 24.17 -11.03
N GLN A 477 32.83 23.08 -11.79
CA GLN A 477 33.43 22.98 -13.12
C GLN A 477 32.43 23.05 -14.28
N VAL A 478 31.24 23.63 -14.04
CA VAL A 478 30.12 23.69 -14.99
C VAL A 478 30.57 24.05 -16.41
N ASP A 479 31.22 25.20 -16.59
CA ASP A 479 31.59 25.71 -17.91
C ASP A 479 32.66 24.85 -18.60
N ALA A 480 33.53 24.20 -17.83
CA ALA A 480 34.51 23.24 -18.35
C ALA A 480 33.86 21.92 -18.76
N LEU A 481 32.91 21.41 -17.97
CA LEU A 481 32.17 20.18 -18.23
C LEU A 481 31.16 20.33 -19.38
N LEU A 482 30.55 21.50 -19.56
CA LEU A 482 29.74 21.82 -20.75
C LEU A 482 30.60 21.78 -22.02
N ASN A 483 31.75 22.47 -22.01
CA ASN A 483 32.70 22.49 -23.13
C ASN A 483 33.31 21.09 -23.42
N ALA A 484 33.62 20.30 -22.40
CA ALA A 484 34.09 18.92 -22.55
C ALA A 484 32.99 17.99 -23.09
N THR A 485 31.73 18.19 -22.68
CA THR A 485 30.58 17.42 -23.18
C THR A 485 30.25 17.75 -24.63
N GLU A 486 30.33 19.03 -25.02
CA GLU A 486 30.26 19.43 -26.44
C GLU A 486 31.42 18.83 -27.24
N THR A 487 32.65 18.93 -26.73
CA THR A 487 33.85 18.38 -27.38
C THR A 487 33.71 16.86 -27.58
N PHE A 488 33.29 16.12 -26.55
CA PHE A 488 33.00 14.69 -26.64
C PHE A 488 31.94 14.42 -27.72
N SER A 489 30.78 15.10 -27.65
CA SER A 489 29.66 14.93 -28.58
C SER A 489 30.00 15.25 -30.04
N ASN A 490 31.04 16.05 -30.29
CA ASN A 490 31.46 16.46 -31.64
C ASN A 490 32.71 15.73 -32.16
N THR A 491 33.43 14.96 -31.33
CA THR A 491 34.72 14.33 -31.69
C THR A 491 34.80 12.84 -31.43
N VAL A 492 34.13 12.33 -30.40
CA VAL A 492 34.16 10.90 -30.04
C VAL A 492 33.19 10.12 -30.93
N THR A 493 33.69 9.04 -31.52
CA THR A 493 32.95 8.22 -32.50
C THR A 493 33.03 6.72 -32.23
N ASP A 494 33.69 6.31 -31.15
CA ASP A 494 33.65 4.93 -30.66
C ASP A 494 32.27 4.66 -30.03
N PRO A 495 31.43 3.76 -30.59
CA PRO A 495 30.10 3.50 -30.05
C PRO A 495 30.12 2.82 -28.68
N LYS A 496 31.28 2.34 -28.21
CA LYS A 496 31.45 1.80 -26.85
C LYS A 496 31.52 2.88 -25.78
N ALA A 497 31.91 4.10 -26.15
CA ALA A 497 31.94 5.25 -25.26
C ALA A 497 30.56 5.91 -25.19
N GLN A 498 30.15 6.28 -23.98
CA GLN A 498 28.97 7.10 -23.74
C GLN A 498 29.19 7.97 -22.51
N ILE A 499 28.70 9.21 -22.58
CA ILE A 499 28.55 10.08 -21.41
C ILE A 499 27.11 10.58 -21.30
N ILE A 500 26.76 11.10 -20.13
CA ILE A 500 25.54 11.86 -19.85
C ILE A 500 26.00 13.02 -18.95
N LEU A 501 25.57 14.26 -19.22
CA LEU A 501 25.84 15.42 -18.35
C LEU A 501 24.57 15.81 -17.61
N THR A 502 24.52 15.46 -16.34
CA THR A 502 23.52 15.87 -15.35
C THR A 502 23.95 17.21 -14.73
N ILE A 503 23.02 18.14 -14.48
CA ILE A 503 23.32 19.46 -13.89
C ILE A 503 22.32 19.74 -12.76
N GLU A 504 22.80 19.72 -11.52
CA GLU A 504 21.96 19.70 -10.32
C GLU A 504 21.96 21.02 -9.56
N GLY A 505 20.79 21.38 -9.03
CA GLY A 505 20.57 22.39 -8.00
C GLY A 505 19.86 21.78 -6.80
N ILE A 506 20.48 21.81 -5.62
CA ILE A 506 19.99 21.17 -4.40
C ILE A 506 19.67 22.22 -3.33
N SER A 507 18.42 22.22 -2.86
CA SER A 507 17.89 23.05 -1.78
C SER A 507 18.19 24.56 -1.87
N GLY A 508 18.44 25.10 -3.07
CA GLY A 508 18.81 26.49 -3.32
C GLY A 508 20.18 26.91 -2.76
N LEU A 509 21.05 25.94 -2.44
CA LEU A 509 22.32 26.18 -1.72
C LEU A 509 23.54 25.54 -2.40
N VAL A 510 23.34 24.51 -3.22
CA VAL A 510 24.41 23.80 -3.93
C VAL A 510 24.04 23.70 -5.40
N PHE A 511 24.99 24.04 -6.28
CA PHE A 511 24.91 23.80 -7.71
C PHE A 511 26.07 22.87 -8.08
N THR A 512 25.77 21.78 -8.79
CA THR A 512 26.70 20.66 -9.02
C THR A 512 26.42 20.01 -10.38
N PRO A 513 27.27 20.21 -11.40
CA PRO A 513 27.31 19.36 -12.59
C PRO A 513 27.87 17.99 -12.23
N VAL A 514 27.35 16.98 -12.90
CA VAL A 514 27.45 15.56 -12.56
C VAL A 514 27.55 14.86 -13.91
N VAL A 515 28.63 14.16 -14.24
CA VAL A 515 28.74 13.48 -15.55
C VAL A 515 28.86 11.98 -15.33
N LEU A 516 28.35 11.23 -16.30
CA LEU A 516 28.14 9.80 -16.15
C LEU A 516 29.00 9.09 -17.22
N PHE A 517 30.22 8.69 -16.90
CA PHE A 517 31.09 7.92 -17.82
C PHE A 517 30.64 6.47 -17.98
N PHE A 518 30.63 5.95 -19.21
CA PHE A 518 30.60 4.51 -19.53
C PHE A 518 31.51 4.14 -20.70
N TYR A 519 32.26 3.04 -20.56
CA TYR A 519 32.95 2.39 -21.68
C TYR A 519 32.72 0.87 -21.67
N ASP A 520 32.44 0.30 -22.84
CA ASP A 520 32.16 -1.13 -23.01
C ASP A 520 33.43 -1.95 -23.33
N GLY A 521 34.42 -1.90 -22.45
CA GLY A 521 35.73 -2.57 -22.59
C GLY A 521 36.66 -2.35 -21.40
N GLU A 522 37.84 -2.99 -21.43
CA GLU A 522 38.84 -2.92 -20.35
C GLU A 522 39.69 -1.64 -20.37
N ASP A 523 39.84 -1.01 -21.54
CA ASP A 523 40.64 0.19 -21.78
C ASP A 523 39.83 1.16 -22.67
N PRO A 524 39.49 2.37 -22.21
CA PRO A 524 38.76 3.35 -23.00
C PRO A 524 39.64 4.12 -24.01
N GLY A 525 40.97 4.06 -23.89
CA GLY A 525 41.89 4.92 -24.64
C GLY A 525 41.58 6.42 -24.47
N ASP A 526 41.87 7.20 -25.52
CA ASP A 526 41.71 8.67 -25.52
C ASP A 526 40.24 9.15 -25.52
N ASN A 527 39.24 8.26 -25.49
CA ASN A 527 37.81 8.60 -25.64
C ASN A 527 37.28 9.59 -24.57
N PHE A 528 37.96 9.75 -23.44
CA PHE A 528 37.56 10.67 -22.37
C PHE A 528 38.54 11.83 -22.12
N VAL A 529 39.60 11.97 -22.94
CA VAL A 529 40.70 12.93 -22.70
C VAL A 529 40.25 14.40 -22.57
N ALA A 530 39.07 14.75 -23.11
CA ALA A 530 38.45 16.07 -22.92
C ALA A 530 38.09 16.39 -21.45
N PHE A 531 38.10 15.41 -20.56
CA PHE A 531 37.79 15.53 -19.14
C PHE A 531 39.02 15.36 -18.22
N ASP A 532 40.18 14.90 -18.72
CA ASP A 532 41.33 14.51 -17.87
C ASP A 532 41.92 15.70 -17.08
N ASP A 533 41.90 16.90 -17.65
CA ASP A 533 42.34 18.15 -16.99
C ASP A 533 41.26 18.75 -16.04
N ILE A 534 40.09 18.11 -15.89
CA ILE A 534 38.97 18.58 -15.07
C ILE A 534 38.97 17.85 -13.72
N LEU A 535 39.40 18.56 -12.66
CA LEU A 535 39.62 18.03 -11.32
C LEU A 535 38.32 17.60 -10.61
N ALA A 536 37.86 16.36 -10.81
CA ALA A 536 36.74 15.80 -10.06
C ALA A 536 37.06 15.66 -8.55
N THR A 537 36.14 16.10 -7.68
CA THR A 537 36.28 15.97 -6.22
C THR A 537 35.89 14.57 -5.71
N ILE A 538 34.94 13.91 -6.39
CA ILE A 538 34.57 12.52 -6.15
C ILE A 538 34.75 11.75 -7.46
N ASP A 539 35.88 11.06 -7.59
CA ASP A 539 36.10 10.09 -8.66
C ASP A 539 35.69 8.68 -8.20
N THR A 540 34.92 8.01 -9.06
CA THR A 540 34.42 6.64 -8.91
C THR A 540 34.57 5.86 -10.22
N VAL A 541 35.48 6.29 -11.11
CA VAL A 541 35.86 5.54 -12.31
C VAL A 541 36.71 4.34 -11.90
N LEU A 542 36.18 3.15 -12.13
CA LEU A 542 36.89 1.89 -11.98
C LEU A 542 36.28 0.82 -12.90
N VAL A 543 37.12 -0.12 -13.36
CA VAL A 543 36.68 -1.29 -14.13
C VAL A 543 35.91 -2.24 -13.21
N GLN A 544 34.66 -2.54 -13.56
CA GLN A 544 33.70 -3.30 -12.74
C GLN A 544 32.66 -4.02 -13.60
N SER A 545 31.85 -4.91 -13.01
CA SER A 545 30.74 -5.54 -13.76
C SER A 545 29.65 -4.52 -14.08
N PHE A 546 28.92 -4.73 -15.18
CA PHE A 546 27.80 -3.87 -15.55
C PHE A 546 26.71 -3.84 -14.45
N SER A 547 26.52 -4.95 -13.72
CA SER A 547 25.57 -4.97 -12.58
C SER A 547 26.06 -4.15 -11.39
N SER A 548 27.35 -4.20 -11.04
CA SER A 548 27.91 -3.32 -10.00
C SER A 548 27.79 -1.86 -10.41
N PHE A 549 28.05 -1.57 -11.69
CA PHE A 549 27.97 -0.25 -12.28
C PHE A 549 26.53 0.30 -12.30
N VAL A 550 25.50 -0.48 -12.62
CA VAL A 550 24.10 -0.02 -12.51
C VAL A 550 23.68 0.11 -11.05
N GLY A 551 24.17 -0.79 -10.17
CA GLY A 551 23.80 -0.83 -8.74
C GLY A 551 24.44 0.26 -7.87
N ALA A 552 25.56 0.84 -8.28
CA ALA A 552 26.27 1.89 -7.54
C ALA A 552 25.56 3.28 -7.56
N GLN A 553 24.36 3.35 -8.12
CA GLN A 553 23.78 4.58 -8.65
C GLN A 553 22.62 5.01 -7.76
N ALA A 554 22.96 5.84 -6.78
CA ALA A 554 22.08 6.24 -5.69
C ALA A 554 21.07 7.30 -6.13
N VAL A 555 19.89 6.85 -6.59
CA VAL A 555 18.73 7.74 -6.83
C VAL A 555 18.08 8.18 -5.50
N GLU A 556 18.28 7.41 -4.42
CA GLU A 556 17.69 7.59 -3.07
C GLU A 556 18.20 8.82 -2.27
N LEU A 557 18.67 9.89 -2.92
CA LEU A 557 19.11 11.13 -2.26
C LEU A 557 17.96 11.90 -1.58
N LEU A 558 16.70 11.57 -1.89
CA LEU A 558 15.51 12.21 -1.33
C LEU A 558 14.56 11.16 -0.74
N THR A 559 14.08 11.40 0.49
CA THR A 559 13.11 10.50 1.13
C THR A 559 11.67 10.89 0.75
N ASN A 560 11.02 10.05 -0.06
CA ASN A 560 9.60 10.19 -0.45
C ASN A 560 9.26 11.59 -1.07
N PRO A 561 10.03 12.10 -2.04
CA PRO A 561 9.84 13.43 -2.62
C PRO A 561 8.50 13.56 -3.36
N ARG A 562 8.04 14.79 -3.58
CA ARG A 562 7.11 15.12 -4.67
C ARG A 562 7.93 15.58 -5.88
N GLY A 563 7.39 15.48 -7.08
CA GLY A 563 8.10 15.96 -8.26
C GLY A 563 7.38 15.79 -9.59
N THR A 564 8.10 16.15 -10.66
CA THR A 564 7.68 16.06 -12.07
C THR A 564 8.91 16.05 -13.00
N SER A 565 8.73 15.70 -14.27
CA SER A 565 9.77 15.75 -15.30
C SER A 565 9.22 16.25 -16.63
N HIS A 566 10.04 16.90 -17.45
CA HIS A 566 9.73 17.23 -18.84
C HIS A 566 10.99 17.22 -19.73
N THR A 567 10.84 17.24 -21.06
CA THR A 567 11.97 17.01 -21.99
C THR A 567 11.82 17.73 -23.34
N VAL A 568 12.95 18.07 -23.96
CA VAL A 568 13.05 18.50 -25.36
C VAL A 568 14.14 17.70 -26.08
N SER A 569 13.88 17.36 -27.35
CA SER A 569 14.80 16.64 -28.24
C SER A 569 15.53 17.60 -29.19
N VAL A 570 16.84 17.42 -29.39
CA VAL A 570 17.69 18.23 -30.29
C VAL A 570 18.57 17.35 -31.18
N SER A 571 19.21 17.92 -32.21
CA SER A 571 20.07 17.16 -33.16
C SER A 571 21.55 17.14 -32.79
N SER A 572 21.98 18.08 -31.96
CA SER A 572 23.38 18.37 -31.64
C SER A 572 23.44 19.37 -30.51
N LEU A 573 24.49 19.32 -29.69
CA LEU A 573 24.75 20.29 -28.62
C LEU A 573 25.53 21.49 -29.19
N THR A 574 25.30 22.69 -28.63
CA THR A 574 26.05 23.92 -28.93
C THR A 574 26.35 24.67 -27.62
N PRO A 575 27.35 25.58 -27.57
CA PRO A 575 27.66 26.31 -26.36
C PRO A 575 26.45 27.13 -25.87
N THR A 576 25.74 27.77 -26.80
CA THR A 576 24.55 28.59 -26.52
C THR A 576 23.40 27.77 -25.95
N LEU A 577 23.20 26.54 -26.44
CA LEU A 577 22.17 25.65 -25.92
C LEU A 577 22.52 25.14 -24.52
N LEU A 578 23.79 24.80 -24.29
CA LEU A 578 24.30 24.32 -23.01
C LEU A 578 24.27 25.42 -21.92
N ASP A 579 24.64 26.65 -22.27
CA ASP A 579 24.50 27.84 -21.41
C ASP A 579 23.03 28.18 -21.11
N ALA A 580 22.13 28.00 -22.09
CA ALA A 580 20.69 28.16 -21.87
C ALA A 580 20.12 27.09 -20.93
N VAL A 581 20.58 25.84 -21.01
CA VAL A 581 20.23 24.77 -20.07
C VAL A 581 20.68 25.13 -18.65
N LYS A 582 21.98 25.46 -18.48
CA LYS A 582 22.55 25.94 -17.21
C LYS A 582 21.73 27.08 -16.61
N THR A 583 21.43 28.10 -17.42
CA THR A 583 20.62 29.27 -17.01
C THR A 583 19.24 28.86 -16.49
N GLN A 584 18.58 27.83 -17.05
CA GLN A 584 17.32 27.34 -16.51
C GLN A 584 17.48 26.56 -15.20
N VAL A 585 18.57 25.81 -15.02
CA VAL A 585 18.84 25.15 -13.72
C VAL A 585 19.09 26.20 -12.64
N GLU A 586 19.89 27.24 -12.92
CA GLU A 586 20.16 28.35 -12.00
C GLU A 586 18.86 29.08 -11.60
N ASP A 587 18.05 29.50 -12.57
CA ASP A 587 16.76 30.18 -12.38
C ASP A 587 15.74 29.34 -11.57
N LEU A 588 15.72 28.01 -11.75
CA LEU A 588 14.88 27.11 -10.95
C LEU A 588 15.47 26.85 -9.55
N THR A 589 16.80 26.83 -9.41
CA THR A 589 17.51 26.63 -8.13
C THR A 589 17.24 27.78 -7.16
N GLU A 590 17.28 29.04 -7.62
CA GLU A 590 16.93 30.20 -6.79
C GLU A 590 15.49 30.13 -6.23
N LYS A 591 14.58 29.44 -6.92
CA LYS A 591 13.17 29.30 -6.53
C LYS A 591 12.92 28.19 -5.51
N GLN A 592 13.90 27.30 -5.27
CA GLN A 592 13.76 26.15 -4.38
C GLN A 592 13.34 26.57 -2.96
N LEU A 593 14.11 27.47 -2.33
CA LEU A 593 13.84 27.95 -0.97
C LEU A 593 12.50 28.68 -0.80
N LEU A 594 11.97 29.29 -1.86
CA LEU A 594 10.71 30.03 -1.83
C LEU A 594 9.48 29.12 -2.07
N HIS A 595 9.68 27.96 -2.71
CA HIS A 595 8.60 27.07 -3.16
C HIS A 595 8.78 25.61 -2.71
N SER A 596 9.52 25.37 -1.62
CA SER A 596 9.79 24.02 -1.06
C SER A 596 10.44 23.04 -2.04
N GLY A 597 11.20 23.55 -3.01
CA GLY A 597 11.96 22.72 -3.95
C GLY A 597 13.19 22.12 -3.27
N SER A 598 13.47 20.85 -3.56
CA SER A 598 14.50 20.05 -2.90
C SER A 598 15.61 19.66 -3.88
N LEU A 599 15.25 19.33 -5.13
CA LEU A 599 16.17 19.05 -6.24
C LEU A 599 15.61 19.63 -7.55
N VAL A 600 16.50 20.19 -8.36
CA VAL A 600 16.30 20.47 -9.79
C VAL A 600 17.48 19.79 -10.47
N THR A 601 17.26 19.01 -11.52
CA THR A 601 18.36 18.43 -12.29
C THR A 601 18.03 18.35 -13.77
N VAL A 602 19.01 18.59 -14.64
CA VAL A 602 18.88 18.39 -16.09
C VAL A 602 19.93 17.40 -16.59
N ASP A 603 19.47 16.28 -17.15
CA ASP A 603 20.30 15.36 -17.92
C ASP A 603 20.39 15.84 -19.38
N VAL A 604 21.62 15.86 -19.91
CA VAL A 604 21.97 16.13 -21.30
C VAL A 604 22.64 14.89 -21.86
N ASP A 605 21.99 14.22 -22.81
CA ASP A 605 22.42 12.93 -23.34
C ASP A 605 22.99 13.07 -24.77
N PRO A 606 24.32 13.24 -24.95
CA PRO A 606 24.92 13.14 -26.27
C PRO A 606 24.89 11.67 -26.75
N PHE A 607 24.45 11.42 -27.97
CA PHE A 607 24.48 10.10 -28.59
C PHE A 607 25.05 10.20 -30.01
N LEU A 608 25.56 9.08 -30.53
CA LEU A 608 25.87 8.92 -31.95
C LEU A 608 24.56 8.75 -32.76
N GLN A 609 24.69 8.47 -34.06
CA GLN A 609 23.54 8.19 -34.94
C GLN A 609 22.92 6.81 -34.66
N TYR A 610 22.34 6.63 -33.46
CA TYR A 610 21.72 5.38 -33.01
C TYR A 610 20.48 4.99 -33.81
N GLY A 611 19.85 5.94 -34.51
CA GLY A 611 18.73 5.71 -35.43
C GLY A 611 19.07 4.76 -36.59
N GLN A 612 20.34 4.47 -36.86
CA GLN A 612 20.75 3.41 -37.80
C GLN A 612 20.31 1.99 -37.35
N TYR A 613 20.06 1.80 -36.05
CA TYR A 613 19.52 0.57 -35.47
C TYR A 613 17.99 0.61 -35.29
N SER A 614 17.35 1.74 -35.62
CA SER A 614 15.92 1.93 -35.37
C SER A 614 15.05 0.94 -36.13
N THR A 615 14.01 0.48 -35.46
CA THR A 615 13.00 -0.43 -36.00
C THR A 615 11.62 0.22 -36.04
N ASP A 616 10.65 -0.40 -36.71
CA ASP A 616 9.27 0.11 -36.77
C ASP A 616 8.70 0.25 -35.34
N SER A 617 8.53 1.49 -34.89
CA SER A 617 8.32 1.85 -33.49
C SER A 617 7.42 3.09 -33.33
N ALA A 618 6.62 3.09 -32.26
CA ALA A 618 5.70 4.18 -31.93
C ALA A 618 6.42 5.52 -31.71
N TYR A 619 7.55 5.51 -30.98
CA TYR A 619 8.37 6.69 -30.73
C TYR A 619 9.34 6.95 -31.91
N PRO A 620 9.17 8.04 -32.68
CA PRO A 620 9.92 8.26 -33.93
C PRO A 620 11.36 8.75 -33.65
N HIS A 621 12.33 7.83 -33.68
CA HIS A 621 13.71 8.09 -33.27
C HIS A 621 14.78 7.79 -34.34
N ALA A 622 14.38 7.46 -35.57
CA ALA A 622 15.29 7.16 -36.68
C ALA A 622 16.25 8.33 -37.04
N ASP A 623 15.84 9.57 -36.71
CA ASP A 623 16.63 10.80 -36.89
C ASP A 623 17.66 11.05 -35.77
N SER A 624 17.84 10.09 -34.86
CA SER A 624 18.70 10.10 -33.67
C SER A 624 18.55 11.33 -32.75
N PRO A 625 17.32 11.67 -32.28
CA PRO A 625 17.13 12.79 -31.36
C PRO A 625 17.91 12.61 -30.05
N LEU A 626 18.60 13.67 -29.63
CA LEU A 626 19.30 13.79 -28.35
C LEU A 626 18.33 14.39 -27.32
N PRO A 627 17.96 13.68 -26.24
CA PRO A 627 17.09 14.24 -25.22
C PRO A 627 17.86 15.15 -24.27
N ILE A 628 17.20 16.25 -23.89
CA ILE A 628 17.50 17.05 -22.71
C ILE A 628 16.32 16.83 -21.76
N SER A 629 16.58 16.33 -20.55
CA SER A 629 15.57 15.89 -19.58
C SER A 629 15.66 16.71 -18.30
N LEU A 630 14.64 17.53 -18.00
CA LEU A 630 14.52 18.28 -16.77
C LEU A 630 13.66 17.51 -15.76
N TYR A 631 14.21 17.24 -14.59
CA TYR A 631 13.55 16.67 -13.43
C TYR A 631 13.52 17.72 -12.30
N VAL A 632 12.40 17.80 -11.58
CA VAL A 632 12.23 18.71 -10.44
C VAL A 632 11.50 18.00 -9.30
N ALA A 633 12.01 18.16 -8.08
CA ALA A 633 11.43 17.63 -6.85
C ALA A 633 11.22 18.71 -5.78
N TRP A 634 10.19 18.52 -4.94
CA TRP A 634 9.77 19.43 -3.87
C TRP A 634 9.09 18.65 -2.72
N ASP A 635 8.93 19.26 -1.54
CA ASP A 635 8.36 18.58 -0.37
C ASP A 635 6.85 18.86 -0.22
N LEU A 636 6.44 20.13 -0.32
CA LEU A 636 5.08 20.56 0.02
C LEU A 636 4.09 20.52 -1.16
N ALA A 637 2.96 19.86 -0.97
CA ALA A 637 1.91 19.72 -1.98
C ALA A 637 1.25 21.05 -2.43
N THR A 638 1.44 22.13 -1.67
CA THR A 638 1.04 23.49 -2.07
C THR A 638 1.86 24.05 -3.24
N ALA A 639 3.05 23.50 -3.51
CA ALA A 639 3.92 23.91 -4.60
C ALA A 639 3.70 23.15 -5.92
N ASP A 640 2.85 22.11 -5.93
CA ASP A 640 2.65 21.22 -7.08
C ASP A 640 2.39 21.94 -8.41
N ASN A 641 1.53 22.96 -8.41
CA ASN A 641 1.19 23.70 -9.62
C ASN A 641 2.31 24.67 -10.05
N PHE A 642 3.06 25.21 -9.09
CA PHE A 642 4.18 26.11 -9.38
C PHE A 642 5.29 25.36 -10.13
N TRP A 643 5.73 24.22 -9.59
CA TRP A 643 6.83 23.48 -10.19
C TRP A 643 6.47 22.84 -11.54
N LYS A 644 5.22 22.39 -11.73
CA LYS A 644 4.76 21.85 -13.02
C LYS A 644 4.78 22.92 -14.13
N GLU A 645 4.31 24.14 -13.86
CA GLU A 645 4.35 25.23 -14.86
C GLU A 645 5.76 25.83 -15.01
N ALA A 646 6.58 25.85 -13.96
CA ALA A 646 8.00 26.23 -14.06
C ALA A 646 8.80 25.25 -14.93
N THR A 647 8.60 23.94 -14.75
CA THR A 647 9.23 22.87 -15.56
C THR A 647 8.86 23.00 -17.04
N LYS A 648 7.57 23.22 -17.36
CA LYS A 648 7.12 23.50 -18.73
C LYS A 648 7.78 24.75 -19.32
N SER A 649 7.85 25.83 -18.53
CA SER A 649 8.44 27.10 -18.96
C SER A 649 9.93 26.97 -19.28
N ALA A 650 10.69 26.25 -18.44
CA ALA A 650 12.11 25.99 -18.64
C ALA A 650 12.38 25.17 -19.93
N ILE A 651 11.66 24.08 -20.15
CA ILE A 651 11.77 23.29 -21.38
C ILE A 651 11.35 24.11 -22.62
N ALA A 652 10.33 24.96 -22.53
CA ALA A 652 9.95 25.86 -23.61
C ALA A 652 11.04 26.90 -23.94
N ASN A 653 11.76 27.41 -22.93
CA ASN A 653 12.90 28.31 -23.12
C ASN A 653 14.09 27.60 -23.78
N ILE A 654 14.45 26.39 -23.33
CA ILE A 654 15.51 25.58 -23.94
C ILE A 654 15.16 25.25 -25.40
N LYS A 655 13.92 24.81 -25.67
CA LYS A 655 13.41 24.57 -27.03
C LYS A 655 13.51 25.81 -27.92
N LYS A 656 13.21 27.00 -27.39
CA LYS A 656 13.32 28.26 -28.13
C LYS A 656 14.77 28.55 -28.55
N VAL A 657 15.76 28.30 -27.68
CA VAL A 657 17.18 28.45 -28.02
C VAL A 657 17.61 27.39 -29.04
N ALA A 658 17.19 26.13 -28.88
CA ALA A 658 17.46 25.07 -29.87
C ALA A 658 16.90 25.39 -31.27
N VAL A 659 15.74 26.05 -31.37
CA VAL A 659 15.19 26.55 -32.64
C VAL A 659 16.02 27.71 -33.20
N GLN A 660 16.54 28.61 -32.35
CA GLN A 660 17.37 29.74 -32.78
C GLN A 660 18.75 29.30 -33.29
N GLU A 661 19.35 28.29 -32.65
CA GLU A 661 20.61 27.65 -33.06
C GLU A 661 20.45 26.70 -34.27
N GLY A 662 19.21 26.41 -34.69
CA GLY A 662 18.93 25.49 -35.81
C GLY A 662 19.08 24.01 -35.48
N VAL A 663 19.18 23.64 -34.20
CA VAL A 663 19.37 22.26 -33.70
C VAL A 663 18.07 21.59 -33.22
N PHE A 664 16.93 22.28 -33.32
CA PHE A 664 15.60 21.68 -33.22
C PHE A 664 15.00 21.44 -34.61
N LYS A 665 14.45 20.24 -34.85
CA LYS A 665 13.68 19.89 -36.06
C LYS A 665 12.19 19.80 -35.72
N ASP A 666 11.31 20.27 -36.60
CA ASP A 666 9.85 20.12 -36.43
C ASP A 666 9.37 18.65 -36.42
N THR A 667 10.21 17.71 -36.84
CA THR A 667 9.98 16.25 -36.75
C THR A 667 10.29 15.65 -35.37
N PHE A 668 10.95 16.39 -34.48
CA PHE A 668 11.34 15.88 -33.16
C PHE A 668 10.17 15.92 -32.16
N THR A 669 9.92 14.78 -31.53
CA THR A 669 8.92 14.60 -30.48
C THR A 669 9.55 14.64 -29.08
N SER A 670 8.72 14.90 -28.07
CA SER A 670 9.06 14.69 -26.66
C SER A 670 9.11 13.20 -26.36
N TYR A 671 10.18 12.74 -25.69
CA TYR A 671 10.35 11.33 -25.34
C TYR A 671 9.37 10.89 -24.25
N PRO A 672 8.53 9.84 -24.47
CA PRO A 672 7.37 9.55 -23.61
C PRO A 672 7.68 9.28 -22.13
N ASN A 673 8.81 8.65 -21.80
CA ASN A 673 9.17 8.37 -20.40
C ASN A 673 9.52 9.62 -19.58
N TYR A 674 9.88 10.74 -20.23
CA TYR A 674 10.22 12.00 -19.56
C TYR A 674 9.17 13.10 -19.82
N ALA A 675 8.06 12.82 -20.53
CA ALA A 675 7.06 13.82 -20.85
C ALA A 675 6.11 14.12 -19.66
N ILE A 676 5.65 15.37 -19.56
CA ILE A 676 4.80 15.83 -18.45
C ILE A 676 3.32 15.61 -18.77
N ALA A 677 2.51 15.31 -17.76
CA ALA A 677 1.06 15.17 -17.91
C ALA A 677 0.44 16.38 -18.64
N GLY A 678 -0.18 16.12 -19.78
CA GLY A 678 -0.77 17.13 -20.67
C GLY A 678 -0.04 17.31 -22.01
N THR A 679 1.16 16.73 -22.21
CA THR A 679 1.75 16.62 -23.56
C THR A 679 0.84 15.79 -24.48
N THR A 680 0.62 16.29 -25.70
CA THR A 680 -0.30 15.69 -26.68
C THR A 680 0.30 14.47 -27.39
N ALA A 681 -0.56 13.61 -27.96
CA ALA A 681 -0.11 12.46 -28.74
C ALA A 681 0.73 12.89 -29.97
N GLU A 682 0.36 14.01 -30.59
CA GLU A 682 1.11 14.64 -31.68
C GLU A 682 2.52 15.08 -31.25
N GLU A 683 2.69 15.63 -30.04
CA GLU A 683 4.00 16.00 -29.50
C GLU A 683 4.86 14.79 -29.09
N LEU A 684 4.25 13.63 -28.82
CA LEU A 684 4.95 12.38 -28.45
C LEU A 684 5.33 11.51 -29.66
N TYR A 685 4.46 11.47 -30.68
CA TYR A 685 4.52 10.49 -31.77
C TYR A 685 4.50 11.11 -33.17
N GLY A 686 4.21 12.40 -33.32
CA GLY A 686 4.24 13.10 -34.60
C GLY A 686 3.39 12.41 -35.67
N ALA A 687 4.01 12.00 -36.78
CA ALA A 687 3.35 11.27 -37.86
C ALA A 687 2.75 9.91 -37.43
N ASN A 688 3.33 9.23 -36.43
CA ASN A 688 2.87 7.92 -35.96
C ASN A 688 1.51 8.00 -35.23
N THR A 689 1.10 9.17 -34.76
CA THR A 689 -0.13 9.40 -33.98
C THR A 689 -1.39 8.83 -34.66
N ALA A 690 -1.50 8.98 -35.98
CA ALA A 690 -2.66 8.47 -36.73
C ALA A 690 -2.69 6.92 -36.76
N ARG A 691 -1.53 6.26 -36.86
CA ARG A 691 -1.40 4.81 -36.79
C ARG A 691 -1.74 4.31 -35.38
N LEU A 692 -1.21 4.97 -34.34
CA LEU A 692 -1.51 4.63 -32.94
C LEU A 692 -3.01 4.77 -32.61
N ARG A 693 -3.67 5.85 -33.06
CA ARG A 693 -5.14 6.02 -32.97
C ARG A 693 -5.88 4.86 -33.66
N SER A 694 -5.45 4.45 -34.85
CA SER A 694 -6.06 3.34 -35.59
C SER A 694 -5.90 2.00 -34.86
N ILE A 695 -4.71 1.73 -34.33
CA ILE A 695 -4.39 0.50 -33.57
C ILE A 695 -5.20 0.44 -32.28
N ARG A 696 -5.25 1.53 -31.50
CA ARG A 696 -6.06 1.60 -30.26
C ARG A 696 -7.54 1.35 -30.54
N ASN A 697 -8.12 1.96 -31.58
CA ASN A 697 -9.50 1.69 -32.00
C ASN A 697 -9.75 0.21 -32.41
N SER A 698 -8.72 -0.53 -32.83
CA SER A 698 -8.84 -1.93 -33.25
C SER A 698 -8.59 -2.96 -32.13
N ILE A 699 -7.79 -2.60 -31.12
CA ILE A 699 -7.38 -3.50 -30.03
C ILE A 699 -8.17 -3.21 -28.74
N ASP A 700 -8.52 -1.95 -28.52
CA ASP A 700 -9.28 -1.47 -27.37
C ASP A 700 -10.49 -0.61 -27.80
N PRO A 701 -11.47 -1.20 -28.51
CA PRO A 701 -12.65 -0.46 -28.98
C PRO A 701 -13.51 0.07 -27.82
N ASP A 702 -13.55 -0.66 -26.71
CA ASP A 702 -14.29 -0.31 -25.49
C ASP A 702 -13.49 0.58 -24.53
N GLN A 703 -12.25 0.95 -24.88
CA GLN A 703 -11.37 1.89 -24.16
C GLN A 703 -11.05 1.47 -22.71
N VAL A 704 -10.94 0.16 -22.46
CA VAL A 704 -10.60 -0.41 -21.15
C VAL A 704 -9.22 0.08 -20.69
N MET A 705 -8.22 0.16 -21.58
CA MET A 705 -6.88 0.69 -21.24
C MET A 705 -6.89 2.21 -21.01
N GLN A 706 -7.99 2.92 -21.30
CA GLN A 706 -8.15 4.30 -20.86
C GLN A 706 -8.31 4.39 -19.34
N LEU A 707 -8.96 3.39 -18.71
CA LEU A 707 -9.17 3.26 -17.26
C LEU A 707 -7.88 3.10 -16.45
N ALA A 708 -6.76 2.76 -17.11
CA ALA A 708 -5.42 2.67 -16.51
C ALA A 708 -4.72 4.03 -16.33
N GLY A 709 -5.27 5.10 -16.90
CA GLY A 709 -4.60 6.40 -16.98
C GLY A 709 -3.35 6.42 -17.88
N GLY A 710 -2.72 7.58 -18.03
CA GLY A 710 -1.66 7.81 -19.02
C GLY A 710 -1.92 9.03 -19.92
N PHE A 711 -1.07 9.25 -20.93
CA PHE A 711 -1.30 10.25 -21.98
C PHE A 711 -2.56 9.93 -22.78
N ASP A 712 -3.30 10.95 -23.22
CA ASP A 712 -4.47 10.72 -24.06
C ASP A 712 -4.07 10.37 -25.51
N LEU A 713 -4.87 9.52 -26.16
CA LEU A 713 -4.72 9.05 -27.54
C LEU A 713 -6.03 9.23 -28.34
N LEU A 714 -6.93 10.09 -27.88
CA LEU A 714 -8.15 10.48 -28.60
C LEU A 714 -7.85 11.48 -29.71
#